data_AF-A0AAU4ZK81-F1
#
_entry.id   AF-A0AAU4ZK81-F1
#
_cell.length_a   1.000
_cell.length_b   1.000
_cell.length_c   1.000
_cell.angle_alpha   90.00
_cell.angle_beta   90.00
_cell.angle_gamma   90.00
#
_symmetry.space_group_name_H-M   'P 1'
#
loop_
_entity.id
_entity.type
_entity.pdbx_description
1 polymer ?
#
loop_
_entity_poly.entity_id
_entity_poly.type
_entity_poly.pdbx_seq_one_letter_code
_entity_poly.pdbx_strand_id
1 'polypeptide(L)'
;MVTDQGLRAHQIEAVDAVLRHLQFPAGVAVPEEGLRCQVIAATASGKTRIAAVAAQRLRARRVLVLVPTVDLLAQMAAEWRRAGRAGAMVGACESRVSASSGMPCTTDAAELLSWVGDEDVVTVFSTYATASTAVQGAHRLGLDAFDLMVVDEAHRTSGDAVKAWAAVHDQVKMPAVRRLYMTATARIWESAEDARRGGREAPRLIASMDPESPVFGPVAWKLTLSQAISRGLVAAYQVICVDISDPDLYAAQAGGDRGSDLVRGARLAALQAGLLTAAADENLRKCLTFHSRIAEAEAMAEGLPAVAKRLYAEDPKHYHPAERVGASWLHGDHRAGYRKAMLEEFASNVVKVPDGKGGTVSCPAMFKMIASVRVLGEGVDTKNCDSVAFCDARGSMVDIVQMVGRALRMQPGEGKIASLVVPIFLAPGESPDEMMTSRGYETLAKVLGALRAHDTDVIEALADSRPRTGRWKPDGAEGVDGAEGRERTGEAKGPSAPAQGLLRFSTPRDPAEVARFVALRVLHPETDYWRSGIAAAARYVREVAKDGVLKVAYDYVTPVDEGWESAGFPLGTWLRNQRMDYRAGTLAPERVKALEELGVVWSHRDHAFEEGLAAARRWASEHGHFLPPAHAVWDGYPVGTWAKNLRTAARLADARAEQLEAGLPDDAFAGGLSQERREALDEIDPGWSPVWDAGWQRCLRLVQNHLAQGGSVPWEAGEVVVQGEDLGRWVKGCRLGWEALQPAQQWLLENALGLGPAGEDERPVQRTQDDKWMLNLAAARQFHAREGHLRVPRKHEEQLVSDGGGFGAQVGAGGVVVVKLGTWIDNVRKRAGKLPEQRRAELDQLGMQWAAGTAGRSR
;
A
#
# COMPACT_ATOMS: atom_id res chain seq x y z
N MET A 1 -40.60 5.40 22.82
CA MET A 1 -41.58 6.36 23.39
C MET A 1 -41.67 7.56 22.46
N VAL A 2 -42.86 7.87 21.95
CA VAL A 2 -43.12 9.01 21.04
C VAL A 2 -43.74 10.11 21.89
N THR A 3 -43.18 11.32 21.88
CA THR A 3 -43.71 12.48 22.64
C THR A 3 -44.97 13.05 21.97
N ASP A 4 -45.66 13.97 22.65
CA ASP A 4 -46.89 14.68 22.22
C ASP A 4 -46.80 15.34 20.81
N GLN A 5 -45.59 15.60 20.29
CA GLN A 5 -45.33 16.13 18.94
C GLN A 5 -44.93 15.06 17.89
N GLY A 6 -45.00 13.77 18.21
CA GLY A 6 -44.62 12.70 17.28
C GLY A 6 -43.10 12.57 17.05
N LEU A 7 -42.26 13.13 17.93
CA LEU A 7 -40.79 13.04 17.83
C LEU A 7 -40.25 11.78 18.50
N ARG A 8 -39.19 11.22 17.91
CA ARG A 8 -38.39 10.12 18.45
C ARG A 8 -37.29 10.66 19.37
N ALA A 9 -36.78 9.84 20.29
CA ALA A 9 -35.76 10.24 21.28
C ALA A 9 -34.54 10.93 20.64
N HIS A 10 -33.96 10.34 19.60
CA HIS A 10 -32.81 10.93 18.89
C HIS A 10 -33.12 12.27 18.21
N GLN A 11 -34.38 12.49 17.79
CA GLN A 11 -34.81 13.75 17.21
C GLN A 11 -34.92 14.84 18.27
N ILE A 12 -35.32 14.47 19.50
CA ILE A 12 -35.35 15.39 20.64
C ILE A 12 -33.91 15.79 21.00
N GLU A 13 -33.00 14.81 21.14
CA GLU A 13 -31.57 15.05 21.36
C GLU A 13 -30.98 16.03 20.34
N ALA A 14 -31.27 15.80 19.05
CA ALA A 14 -30.80 16.64 17.95
C ALA A 14 -31.39 18.05 18.00
N VAL A 15 -32.71 18.19 18.23
CA VAL A 15 -33.35 19.51 18.34
C VAL A 15 -32.80 20.27 19.53
N ASP A 16 -32.67 19.66 20.70
CA ASP A 16 -32.14 20.32 21.90
C ASP A 16 -30.68 20.76 21.69
N ALA A 17 -29.88 19.95 20.99
CA ALA A 17 -28.52 20.32 20.62
C ALA A 17 -28.46 21.51 19.65
N VAL A 18 -29.34 21.54 18.64
CA VAL A 18 -29.47 22.69 17.72
C VAL A 18 -29.85 23.95 18.50
N LEU A 19 -30.81 23.84 19.43
CA LEU A 19 -31.22 24.98 20.26
C LEU A 19 -30.07 25.54 21.10
N ARG A 20 -29.26 24.67 21.74
CA ARG A 20 -28.10 25.13 22.51
C ARG A 20 -27.10 25.97 21.70
N HIS A 21 -26.94 25.66 20.41
CA HIS A 21 -25.99 26.36 19.54
C HIS A 21 -26.58 27.57 18.81
N LEU A 22 -27.90 27.57 18.57
CA LEU A 22 -28.58 28.61 17.80
C LEU A 22 -29.44 29.56 18.65
N GLN A 23 -29.51 29.37 19.96
CA GLN A 23 -30.12 30.34 20.88
C GLN A 23 -29.11 31.38 21.34
N PHE A 24 -29.55 32.64 21.41
CA PHE A 24 -28.77 33.71 21.99
C PHE A 24 -28.93 33.72 23.50
N PRO A 25 -27.84 33.87 24.28
CA PRO A 25 -27.96 34.28 25.66
C PRO A 25 -28.68 35.64 25.75
N ALA A 26 -29.51 35.82 26.77
CA ALA A 26 -30.26 37.07 26.94
C ALA A 26 -29.29 38.27 27.04
N GLY A 27 -29.53 39.32 26.24
CA GLY A 27 -28.73 40.55 26.24
C GLY A 27 -27.50 40.54 25.34
N VAL A 28 -27.22 39.46 24.60
CA VAL A 28 -26.11 39.40 23.63
C VAL A 28 -26.60 39.81 22.24
N ALA A 29 -25.87 40.71 21.59
CA ALA A 29 -26.14 41.10 20.19
C ALA A 29 -25.88 39.94 19.23
N VAL A 30 -26.62 39.90 18.12
CA VAL A 30 -26.40 38.91 17.06
C VAL A 30 -24.98 39.11 16.48
N PRO A 31 -24.13 38.07 16.43
CA PRO A 31 -22.82 38.15 15.80
C PRO A 31 -22.92 38.60 14.35
N GLU A 32 -21.93 39.34 13.85
CA GLU A 32 -21.91 39.85 12.47
C GLU A 32 -22.11 38.73 11.43
N GLU A 33 -21.51 37.56 11.66
CA GLU A 33 -21.61 36.37 10.80
C GLU A 33 -22.84 35.47 11.06
N GLY A 34 -23.69 35.83 12.02
CA GLY A 34 -24.79 35.01 12.53
C GLY A 34 -24.31 33.76 13.29
N LEU A 35 -25.26 33.01 13.87
CA LEU A 35 -24.96 31.71 14.50
C LEU A 35 -25.01 30.60 13.46
N ARG A 36 -24.11 29.62 13.58
CA ARG A 36 -23.97 28.51 12.62
C ARG A 36 -23.78 27.21 13.38
N CYS A 37 -24.45 26.15 12.96
CA CYS A 37 -24.14 24.81 13.46
C CYS A 37 -24.48 23.74 12.43
N GLN A 38 -23.90 22.56 12.65
CA GLN A 38 -24.07 21.39 11.79
C GLN A 38 -24.82 20.28 12.53
N VAL A 39 -25.70 19.59 11.79
CA VAL A 39 -26.30 18.32 12.19
C VAL A 39 -25.91 17.27 11.17
N ILE A 40 -25.07 16.32 11.60
CA ILE A 40 -24.63 15.19 10.79
C ILE A 40 -25.47 13.99 11.19
N ALA A 41 -26.41 13.58 10.35
CA ALA A 41 -27.33 12.50 10.68
C ALA A 41 -27.48 11.52 9.53
N ALA A 42 -27.42 10.23 9.85
CA ALA A 42 -27.67 9.13 8.93
C ALA A 42 -28.90 9.39 8.04
N THR A 43 -28.83 8.94 6.79
CA THR A 43 -29.98 8.99 5.87
C THR A 43 -31.18 8.25 6.52
N ALA A 44 -32.41 8.68 6.18
CA ALA A 44 -33.65 8.16 6.78
C ALA A 44 -33.88 8.38 8.31
N SER A 45 -32.96 9.02 9.04
CA SER A 45 -33.14 9.32 10.48
C SER A 45 -34.16 10.43 10.80
N GLY A 46 -34.65 11.15 9.78
CA GLY A 46 -35.68 12.19 9.93
C GLY A 46 -35.14 13.64 10.06
N LYS A 47 -34.03 13.96 9.37
CA LYS A 47 -33.42 15.31 9.31
C LYS A 47 -34.44 16.44 9.07
N THR A 48 -35.31 16.29 8.07
CA THR A 48 -36.36 17.25 7.75
C THR A 48 -37.24 17.61 8.95
N ARG A 49 -37.63 16.62 9.76
CA ARG A 49 -38.46 16.83 10.94
C ARG A 49 -37.69 17.53 12.06
N ILE A 50 -36.39 17.21 12.22
CA ILE A 50 -35.50 17.91 13.16
C ILE A 50 -35.44 19.40 12.81
N ALA A 51 -35.23 19.75 11.53
CA ALA A 51 -35.17 21.13 11.08
C ALA A 51 -36.48 21.90 11.33
N ALA A 52 -37.61 21.30 10.96
CA ALA A 52 -38.92 21.93 11.10
C ALA A 52 -39.27 22.23 12.57
N VAL A 53 -39.01 21.28 13.48
CA VAL A 53 -39.23 21.48 14.92
C VAL A 53 -38.22 22.45 15.52
N ALA A 54 -36.95 22.40 15.10
CA ALA A 54 -35.96 23.38 15.54
C ALA A 54 -36.38 24.80 15.17
N ALA A 55 -36.87 25.01 13.95
CA ALA A 55 -37.41 26.31 13.50
C ALA A 55 -38.57 26.81 14.37
N GLN A 56 -39.49 25.91 14.76
CA GLN A 56 -40.60 26.24 15.66
C GLN A 56 -40.13 26.60 17.07
N ARG A 57 -39.23 25.79 17.66
CA ARG A 57 -38.73 26.02 19.02
C ARG A 57 -37.82 27.25 19.11
N LEU A 58 -37.14 27.62 18.02
CA LEU A 58 -36.43 28.89 17.88
C LEU A 58 -37.37 30.09 17.66
N ARG A 59 -38.67 29.85 17.45
CA ARG A 59 -39.67 30.87 17.09
C ARG A 59 -39.27 31.68 15.85
N ALA A 60 -38.60 31.02 14.90
CA ALA A 60 -38.16 31.65 13.66
C ALA A 60 -39.38 31.99 12.80
N ARG A 61 -39.61 33.28 12.52
CA ARG A 61 -40.74 33.78 11.74
C ARG A 61 -40.48 33.64 10.25
N ARG A 62 -39.32 34.11 9.79
CA ARG A 62 -38.86 34.02 8.41
C ARG A 62 -37.82 32.91 8.28
N VAL A 63 -38.17 31.84 7.58
CA VAL A 63 -37.29 30.67 7.39
C VAL A 63 -37.01 30.43 5.92
N LEU A 64 -35.74 30.24 5.58
CA LEU A 64 -35.31 29.78 4.26
C LEU A 64 -34.89 28.32 4.37
N VAL A 65 -35.45 27.45 3.53
CA VAL A 65 -35.08 26.04 3.42
C VAL A 65 -34.50 25.77 2.04
N LEU A 66 -33.22 25.41 2.00
CA LEU A 66 -32.48 25.13 0.78
C LEU A 66 -32.36 23.63 0.57
N VAL A 67 -32.70 23.19 -0.64
CA VAL A 67 -32.63 21.78 -1.07
C VAL A 67 -31.92 21.67 -2.42
N PRO A 68 -31.35 20.50 -2.76
CA PRO A 68 -30.62 20.36 -4.02
C PRO A 68 -31.50 20.29 -5.26
N THR A 69 -32.70 19.71 -5.16
CA THR A 69 -33.57 19.47 -6.32
C THR A 69 -34.96 20.05 -6.12
N VAL A 70 -35.59 20.32 -7.26
CA VAL A 70 -36.96 20.82 -7.31
C VAL A 70 -37.97 19.79 -6.74
N ASP A 71 -37.76 18.50 -7.00
CA ASP A 71 -38.63 17.42 -6.50
C ASP A 71 -38.66 17.34 -4.96
N LEU A 72 -37.56 17.71 -4.30
CA LEU A 72 -37.48 17.76 -2.83
C LEU A 72 -38.32 18.89 -2.22
N LEU A 73 -38.57 19.99 -2.94
CA LEU A 73 -39.27 21.16 -2.40
C LEU A 73 -40.68 20.80 -1.91
N ALA A 74 -41.44 20.09 -2.75
CA ALA A 74 -42.80 19.67 -2.43
C ALA A 74 -42.84 18.70 -1.24
N GLN A 75 -41.90 17.74 -1.21
CA GLN A 75 -41.78 16.80 -0.11
C GLN A 75 -41.43 17.53 1.20
N MET A 76 -40.48 18.46 1.15
CA MET A 76 -40.04 19.24 2.29
C MET A 76 -41.18 20.10 2.83
N ALA A 77 -41.90 20.83 1.97
CA ALA A 77 -43.05 21.63 2.37
C ALA A 77 -44.15 20.79 3.03
N ALA A 78 -44.48 19.62 2.47
CA ALA A 78 -45.46 18.71 3.06
C ALA A 78 -45.04 18.19 4.44
N GLU A 79 -43.76 17.82 4.61
CA GLU A 79 -43.24 17.39 5.91
C GLU A 79 -43.19 18.53 6.94
N TRP A 80 -42.85 19.76 6.54
CA TRP A 80 -42.87 20.92 7.42
C TRP A 80 -44.30 21.24 7.90
N ARG A 81 -45.31 21.12 7.03
CA ARG A 81 -46.73 21.20 7.42
C ARG A 81 -47.10 20.10 8.41
N ARG A 82 -46.72 18.85 8.15
CA ARG A 82 -46.96 17.71 9.07
C ARG A 82 -46.25 17.85 10.41
N ALA A 83 -45.11 18.53 10.45
CA ALA A 83 -44.39 18.85 11.68
C ALA A 83 -45.04 20.00 12.46
N GLY A 84 -46.10 20.64 11.95
CA GLY A 84 -46.85 21.70 12.62
C GLY A 84 -46.39 23.12 12.30
N ARG A 85 -45.59 23.34 11.23
CA ARG A 85 -45.21 24.69 10.81
C ARG A 85 -46.44 25.43 10.27
N ALA A 86 -46.81 26.53 10.93
CA ALA A 86 -47.86 27.43 10.50
C ALA A 86 -47.30 28.56 9.59
N GLY A 87 -48.20 29.32 8.96
CA GLY A 87 -47.88 30.47 8.12
C GLY A 87 -47.76 30.16 6.62
N ALA A 88 -47.44 31.18 5.83
CA ALA A 88 -47.29 31.06 4.39
C ALA A 88 -46.08 30.17 4.03
N MET A 89 -46.24 29.37 2.98
CA MET A 89 -45.16 28.59 2.38
C MET A 89 -45.08 28.96 0.91
N VAL A 90 -43.89 29.35 0.46
CA VAL A 90 -43.65 29.81 -0.91
C VAL A 90 -42.39 29.15 -1.48
N GLY A 91 -42.37 28.93 -2.78
CA GLY A 91 -41.26 28.36 -3.51
C GLY A 91 -40.48 29.43 -4.29
N ALA A 92 -39.17 29.48 -4.13
CA ALA A 92 -38.28 30.15 -5.07
C ALA A 92 -37.75 29.11 -6.06
N CYS A 93 -38.56 28.78 -7.07
CA CYS A 93 -38.30 27.79 -8.12
C CYS A 93 -39.26 27.98 -9.33
N GLU A 94 -39.04 27.23 -10.41
CA GLU A 94 -39.89 27.32 -11.61
C GLU A 94 -41.36 26.96 -11.34
N SER A 95 -42.28 27.64 -12.03
CA SER A 95 -43.73 27.58 -11.77
C SER A 95 -44.38 26.19 -11.93
N ARG A 96 -43.71 25.25 -12.63
CA ARG A 96 -44.20 23.87 -12.85
C ARG A 96 -44.38 23.06 -11.55
N VAL A 97 -43.82 23.53 -10.45
CA VAL A 97 -43.90 22.93 -9.09
C VAL A 97 -45.15 23.34 -8.33
N SER A 98 -45.73 24.48 -8.69
CA SER A 98 -46.89 25.07 -8.01
C SER A 98 -48.12 24.15 -8.09
N ALA A 99 -48.33 23.52 -9.24
CA ALA A 99 -49.48 22.65 -9.51
C ALA A 99 -49.47 21.31 -8.73
N SER A 100 -48.31 20.81 -8.29
CA SER A 100 -48.19 19.50 -7.63
C SER A 100 -48.13 19.59 -6.09
N SER A 101 -47.80 20.76 -5.55
CA SER A 101 -47.51 20.98 -4.12
C SER A 101 -48.53 21.87 -3.41
N GLY A 102 -49.35 22.63 -4.17
CA GLY A 102 -50.22 23.65 -3.60
C GLY A 102 -49.44 24.78 -2.93
N MET A 103 -48.21 25.03 -3.39
CA MET A 103 -47.31 26.07 -2.91
C MET A 103 -47.00 27.03 -4.07
N PRO A 104 -47.30 28.33 -3.97
CA PRO A 104 -46.98 29.28 -5.02
C PRO A 104 -45.45 29.33 -5.23
N CYS A 105 -45.01 29.32 -6.49
CA CYS A 105 -43.60 29.25 -6.86
C CYS A 105 -43.24 30.36 -7.84
N THR A 106 -42.14 31.08 -7.59
CA THR A 106 -41.61 32.12 -8.48
C THR A 106 -40.10 32.03 -8.64
N THR A 107 -39.60 32.54 -9.75
CA THR A 107 -38.16 32.79 -9.97
C THR A 107 -37.84 34.29 -9.98
N ASP A 108 -38.85 35.15 -9.87
CA ASP A 108 -38.70 36.60 -9.86
C ASP A 108 -38.45 37.12 -8.45
N ALA A 109 -37.46 38.00 -8.31
CA ALA A 109 -37.05 38.52 -7.01
C ALA A 109 -38.05 39.51 -6.40
N ALA A 110 -38.73 40.31 -7.23
CA ALA A 110 -39.68 41.32 -6.76
C ALA A 110 -41.00 40.66 -6.33
N GLU A 111 -41.46 39.66 -7.08
CA GLU A 111 -42.60 38.83 -6.70
C GLU A 111 -42.34 38.07 -5.40
N LEU A 112 -41.15 37.48 -5.24
CA LEU A 112 -40.78 36.81 -4.00
C LEU A 112 -40.76 37.79 -2.80
N LEU A 113 -40.24 39.00 -2.98
CA LEU A 113 -40.25 40.04 -1.95
C LEU A 113 -41.69 40.39 -1.54
N SER A 114 -42.60 40.56 -2.50
CA SER A 114 -44.02 40.83 -2.23
C SER A 114 -44.65 39.72 -1.39
N TRP A 115 -44.47 38.45 -1.75
CA TRP A 115 -45.08 37.34 -1.02
C TRP A 115 -44.52 37.14 0.39
N VAL A 116 -43.26 37.51 0.63
CA VAL A 116 -42.59 37.33 1.93
C VAL A 116 -42.79 38.54 2.83
N GLY A 117 -42.90 39.75 2.27
CA GLY A 117 -43.01 41.01 3.00
C GLY A 117 -44.32 41.18 3.76
N ASP A 118 -45.42 40.60 3.28
CA ASP A 118 -46.76 40.78 3.84
C ASP A 118 -47.11 39.76 4.96
N GLU A 119 -46.24 38.79 5.24
CA GLU A 119 -46.54 37.63 6.09
C GLU A 119 -45.77 37.66 7.42
N ASP A 120 -46.46 37.47 8.57
CA ASP A 120 -45.84 37.45 9.91
C ASP A 120 -45.04 36.16 10.17
N VAL A 121 -45.43 35.04 9.54
CA VAL A 121 -44.70 33.77 9.57
C VAL A 121 -44.67 33.17 8.17
N VAL A 122 -43.47 33.02 7.61
CA VAL A 122 -43.27 32.57 6.23
C VAL A 122 -42.10 31.60 6.12
N THR A 123 -42.26 30.60 5.27
CA THR A 123 -41.21 29.61 4.96
C THR A 123 -40.98 29.60 3.45
N VAL A 124 -39.79 30.01 3.04
CA VAL A 124 -39.35 30.01 1.64
C VAL A 124 -38.59 28.72 1.38
N PHE A 125 -39.02 27.94 0.39
CA PHE A 125 -38.31 26.75 -0.07
C PHE A 125 -37.62 27.07 -1.40
N SER A 126 -36.32 26.83 -1.52
CA SER A 126 -35.59 27.12 -2.76
C SER A 126 -34.57 26.05 -3.11
N THR A 127 -34.28 25.93 -4.40
CA THR A 127 -33.08 25.19 -4.82
C THR A 127 -31.85 26.06 -4.66
N TYR A 128 -30.66 25.47 -4.50
CA TYR A 128 -29.41 26.24 -4.45
C TYR A 128 -29.23 27.17 -5.66
N ALA A 129 -29.59 26.71 -6.85
CA ALA A 129 -29.48 27.49 -8.07
C ALA A 129 -30.40 28.71 -8.05
N THR A 130 -31.68 28.51 -7.73
CA THR A 130 -32.65 29.61 -7.70
C THR A 130 -32.44 30.55 -6.52
N ALA A 131 -31.93 30.07 -5.39
CA ALA A 131 -31.60 30.92 -4.25
C ALA A 131 -30.55 31.98 -4.63
N SER A 132 -29.52 31.58 -5.38
CA SER A 132 -28.46 32.48 -5.85
C SER A 132 -28.94 33.59 -6.81
N THR A 133 -30.15 33.47 -7.34
CA THR A 133 -30.73 34.49 -8.22
C THR A 133 -31.92 35.19 -7.56
N ALA A 134 -33.00 34.48 -7.25
CA ALA A 134 -34.26 35.04 -6.76
C ALA A 134 -34.16 35.51 -5.31
N VAL A 135 -33.65 34.67 -4.39
CA VAL A 135 -33.56 35.03 -2.95
C VAL A 135 -32.51 36.11 -2.74
N GLN A 136 -31.32 35.96 -3.34
CA GLN A 136 -30.29 37.01 -3.31
C GLN A 136 -30.76 38.30 -3.99
N GLY A 137 -31.56 38.19 -5.06
CA GLY A 137 -32.22 39.33 -5.70
C GLY A 137 -33.19 40.03 -4.76
N ALA A 138 -34.04 39.28 -4.05
CA ALA A 138 -35.01 39.81 -3.10
C ALA A 138 -34.32 40.57 -1.96
N HIS A 139 -33.19 40.07 -1.43
CA HIS A 139 -32.39 40.80 -0.45
C HIS A 139 -31.86 42.14 -1.00
N ARG A 140 -31.40 42.17 -2.26
CA ARG A 140 -30.98 43.43 -2.91
C ARG A 140 -32.14 44.42 -3.10
N LEU A 141 -33.37 43.94 -3.17
CA LEU A 141 -34.58 44.75 -3.26
C LEU A 141 -35.15 45.15 -1.89
N GLY A 142 -34.51 44.75 -0.78
CA GLY A 142 -34.91 45.13 0.57
C GLY A 142 -35.56 44.03 1.41
N LEU A 143 -35.45 42.75 1.02
CA LEU A 143 -35.88 41.66 1.89
C LEU A 143 -35.00 41.58 3.14
N ASP A 144 -35.64 41.63 4.32
CA ASP A 144 -34.99 41.45 5.62
C ASP A 144 -34.26 40.10 5.77
N ALA A 145 -33.34 40.03 6.72
CA ALA A 145 -32.65 38.79 7.06
C ALA A 145 -33.60 37.67 7.52
N PHE A 146 -33.28 36.44 7.14
CA PHE A 146 -33.98 35.25 7.63
C PHE A 146 -33.61 34.97 9.09
N ASP A 147 -34.59 34.57 9.91
CA ASP A 147 -34.34 34.21 11.31
C ASP A 147 -33.59 32.88 11.44
N LEU A 148 -33.82 31.99 10.45
CA LEU A 148 -33.16 30.71 10.30
C LEU A 148 -33.07 30.33 8.82
N MET A 149 -31.87 29.97 8.38
CA MET A 149 -31.62 29.30 7.11
C MET A 149 -31.28 27.83 7.38
N VAL A 150 -32.05 26.92 6.79
CA VAL A 150 -31.81 25.47 6.83
C VAL A 150 -31.20 25.05 5.50
N VAL A 151 -30.00 24.48 5.56
CA VAL A 151 -29.22 24.07 4.39
C VAL A 151 -29.19 22.54 4.35
N ASP A 152 -30.07 21.92 3.57
CA ASP A 152 -30.18 20.45 3.47
C ASP A 152 -29.25 19.89 2.39
N GLU A 153 -28.65 18.73 2.66
CA GLU A 153 -27.52 18.20 1.86
C GLU A 153 -26.36 19.21 1.74
N ALA A 154 -25.99 19.81 2.88
CA ALA A 154 -24.96 20.84 2.98
C ALA A 154 -23.58 20.43 2.42
N HIS A 155 -23.29 19.14 2.28
CA HIS A 155 -22.09 18.64 1.60
C HIS A 155 -22.03 19.04 0.12
N ARG A 156 -23.16 19.43 -0.48
CA ARG A 156 -23.17 20.00 -1.81
C ARG A 156 -22.61 21.41 -1.81
N THR A 157 -22.74 22.13 -0.71
CA THR A 157 -22.23 23.50 -0.59
C THR A 157 -20.73 23.54 -0.23
N SER A 158 -20.14 22.41 0.19
CA SER A 158 -18.67 22.26 0.27
C SER A 158 -18.08 22.16 -1.15
N GLY A 159 -17.28 23.15 -1.55
CA GLY A 159 -16.77 23.25 -2.92
C GLY A 159 -15.94 24.52 -3.18
N ASP A 160 -15.62 24.77 -4.45
CA ASP A 160 -14.97 26.00 -4.91
C ASP A 160 -15.87 27.22 -4.63
N ALA A 161 -15.35 28.22 -3.92
CA ALA A 161 -16.06 29.43 -3.50
C ALA A 161 -16.61 30.27 -4.68
N VAL A 162 -16.16 29.97 -5.91
CA VAL A 162 -16.60 30.62 -7.15
C VAL A 162 -17.95 30.07 -7.66
N LYS A 163 -18.42 28.92 -7.17
CA LYS A 163 -19.71 28.36 -7.60
C LYS A 163 -20.88 29.14 -7.00
N ALA A 164 -21.98 29.26 -7.76
CA ALA A 164 -23.20 30.00 -7.37
C ALA A 164 -23.79 29.57 -6.00
N TRP A 165 -23.49 28.36 -5.55
CA TRP A 165 -23.99 27.75 -4.32
C TRP A 165 -23.24 28.24 -3.09
N ALA A 166 -22.06 28.84 -3.23
CA ALA A 166 -21.30 29.41 -2.12
C ALA A 166 -21.98 30.65 -1.49
N ALA A 167 -22.93 31.26 -2.20
CA ALA A 167 -23.68 32.42 -1.73
C ALA A 167 -24.45 32.15 -0.42
N VAL A 168 -24.79 30.89 -0.12
CA VAL A 168 -25.49 30.49 1.10
C VAL A 168 -24.67 30.70 2.38
N HIS A 169 -23.35 30.75 2.25
CA HIS A 169 -22.42 30.97 3.37
C HIS A 169 -22.17 32.46 3.64
N ASP A 170 -22.43 33.30 2.66
CA ASP A 170 -22.05 34.70 2.62
C ASP A 170 -23.15 35.55 3.26
N GLN A 171 -22.82 36.17 4.40
CA GLN A 171 -23.76 36.98 5.17
C GLN A 171 -24.27 38.20 4.41
N VAL A 172 -23.47 38.75 3.48
CA VAL A 172 -23.83 39.93 2.69
C VAL A 172 -24.80 39.53 1.57
N LYS A 173 -24.53 38.40 0.90
CA LYS A 173 -25.37 37.94 -0.21
C LYS A 173 -26.68 37.30 0.26
N MET A 174 -26.65 36.55 1.36
CA MET A 174 -27.82 35.90 1.95
C MET A 174 -27.86 36.11 3.46
N PRO A 175 -28.33 37.28 3.93
CA PRO A 175 -28.41 37.59 5.35
C PRO A 175 -29.29 36.60 6.13
N ALA A 176 -28.74 36.02 7.19
CA ALA A 176 -29.47 35.18 8.12
C ALA A 176 -28.93 35.31 9.55
N VAL A 177 -29.83 35.29 10.53
CA VAL A 177 -29.50 35.34 11.96
C VAL A 177 -28.90 34.02 12.42
N ARG A 178 -29.38 32.90 11.86
CA ARG A 178 -28.98 31.53 12.19
C ARG A 178 -28.87 30.68 10.93
N ARG A 179 -27.88 29.79 10.87
CA ARG A 179 -27.74 28.77 9.83
C ARG A 179 -27.63 27.38 10.44
N LEU A 180 -28.49 26.48 9.99
CA LEU A 180 -28.47 25.07 10.33
C LEU A 180 -28.06 24.27 9.09
N TYR A 181 -26.85 23.74 9.10
CA TYR A 181 -26.32 22.89 8.03
C TYR A 181 -26.64 21.43 8.36
N MET A 182 -27.28 20.73 7.42
CA MET A 182 -27.68 19.34 7.64
C MET A 182 -27.13 18.45 6.54
N THR A 183 -26.54 17.32 6.92
CA THR A 183 -26.09 16.33 5.95
C THR A 183 -25.98 14.94 6.54
N ALA A 184 -25.93 13.92 5.68
CA ALA A 184 -25.46 12.59 6.08
C ALA A 184 -23.94 12.45 5.93
N THR A 185 -23.36 13.03 4.87
CA THR A 185 -21.96 12.88 4.44
C THR A 185 -21.21 14.20 4.64
N ALA A 186 -20.54 14.42 5.77
CA ALA A 186 -19.65 15.58 5.86
C ALA A 186 -18.47 15.40 4.90
N ARG A 187 -18.29 16.30 3.93
CA ARG A 187 -17.19 16.23 2.95
C ARG A 187 -15.98 16.95 3.52
N ILE A 188 -14.84 16.27 3.54
CA ILE A 188 -13.61 16.76 4.18
C ILE A 188 -12.56 17.17 3.13
N TRP A 189 -12.50 16.53 1.94
CA TRP A 189 -11.48 16.79 0.91
C TRP A 189 -11.98 16.57 -0.54
N GLU A 190 -11.32 17.20 -1.53
CA GLU A 190 -11.42 16.82 -2.95
C GLU A 190 -10.65 15.51 -3.17
N SER A 191 -11.26 14.53 -3.83
CA SER A 191 -10.53 13.32 -4.25
C SER A 191 -9.60 13.64 -5.43
N ALA A 192 -8.47 12.93 -5.54
CA ALA A 192 -7.56 13.09 -6.69
C ALA A 192 -8.26 12.80 -8.04
N GLU A 193 -9.29 11.96 -8.04
CA GLU A 193 -10.11 11.68 -9.23
C GLU A 193 -11.01 12.86 -9.61
N ASP A 194 -11.61 13.56 -8.64
CA ASP A 194 -12.40 14.77 -8.87
C ASP A 194 -11.51 15.90 -9.42
N ALA A 195 -10.30 16.07 -8.88
CA ALA A 195 -9.32 17.04 -9.35
C ALA A 195 -8.91 16.76 -10.82
N ARG A 196 -8.64 15.50 -11.16
CA ARG A 196 -8.33 15.08 -12.54
C ARG A 196 -9.51 15.28 -13.50
N ARG A 197 -10.74 14.95 -13.10
CA ARG A 197 -11.96 15.23 -13.88
C ARG A 197 -12.19 16.74 -14.10
N GLY A 198 -11.72 17.57 -13.18
CA GLY A 198 -11.68 19.02 -13.30
C GLY A 198 -10.48 19.57 -14.08
N GLY A 199 -9.62 18.72 -14.65
CA GLY A 199 -8.44 19.12 -15.42
C GLY A 199 -7.28 19.65 -14.57
N ARG A 200 -7.17 19.23 -13.31
CA ARG A 200 -6.16 19.73 -12.35
C ARG A 200 -5.27 18.59 -11.82
N GLU A 201 -3.98 18.87 -11.60
CA GLU A 201 -2.98 17.89 -11.17
C GLU A 201 -2.90 17.70 -9.64
N ALA A 202 -3.39 18.65 -8.82
CA ALA A 202 -3.30 18.58 -7.36
C ALA A 202 -4.66 18.82 -6.67
N PRO A 203 -4.96 18.09 -5.57
CA PRO A 203 -6.16 18.31 -4.76
C PRO A 203 -6.10 19.67 -4.03
N ARG A 204 -7.17 20.46 -4.09
CA ARG A 204 -7.22 21.79 -3.47
C ARG A 204 -7.89 21.74 -2.08
N LEU A 205 -7.52 22.68 -1.20
CA LEU A 205 -8.30 22.97 0.02
C LEU A 205 -9.68 23.50 -0.39
N ILE A 206 -10.70 22.66 -0.21
CA ILE A 206 -12.12 22.96 -0.41
C ILE A 206 -12.71 23.36 0.94
N ALA A 207 -13.76 24.20 0.98
CA ALA A 207 -14.48 24.51 2.22
C ALA A 207 -14.93 23.20 2.91
N SER A 208 -14.15 22.76 3.88
CA SER A 208 -14.31 21.50 4.58
C SER A 208 -15.40 21.65 5.64
N MET A 209 -16.27 20.63 5.75
CA MET A 209 -17.27 20.53 6.82
C MET A 209 -16.65 19.97 8.11
N ASP A 210 -15.43 20.41 8.42
CA ASP A 210 -14.75 20.02 9.66
C ASP A 210 -15.56 20.43 10.89
N PRO A 211 -15.43 19.70 12.02
CA PRO A 211 -16.16 19.99 13.23
C PRO A 211 -16.05 21.43 13.72
N GLU A 212 -14.93 22.12 13.42
CA GLU A 212 -14.67 23.51 13.82
C GLU A 212 -14.63 24.47 12.62
N SER A 213 -15.33 24.13 11.53
CA SER A 213 -15.30 24.93 10.30
C SER A 213 -15.88 26.35 10.54
N PRO A 214 -15.15 27.43 10.22
CA PRO A 214 -15.68 28.80 10.36
C PRO A 214 -16.84 29.07 9.40
N VAL A 215 -16.96 28.31 8.31
CA VAL A 215 -18.03 28.45 7.31
C VAL A 215 -19.33 27.78 7.75
N PHE A 216 -19.21 26.58 8.33
CA PHE A 216 -20.34 25.72 8.68
C PHE A 216 -20.70 25.75 10.19
N GLY A 217 -19.81 26.26 11.04
CA GLY A 217 -19.96 26.26 12.49
C GLY A 217 -19.72 24.89 13.13
N PRO A 218 -19.85 24.78 14.47
CA PRO A 218 -19.64 23.53 15.19
C PRO A 218 -20.65 22.43 14.83
N VAL A 219 -20.24 21.16 14.93
CA VAL A 219 -21.17 20.03 14.86
C VAL A 219 -21.97 19.94 16.16
N ALA A 220 -23.20 20.45 16.14
CA ALA A 220 -24.10 20.44 17.29
C ALA A 220 -24.53 19.02 17.67
N TRP A 221 -24.75 18.15 16.68
CA TRP A 221 -25.17 16.77 16.91
C TRP A 221 -24.76 15.85 15.76
N LYS A 222 -24.33 14.63 16.12
CA LYS A 222 -23.91 13.59 15.17
C LYS A 222 -24.61 12.27 15.48
N LEU A 223 -25.21 11.65 14.46
CA LEU A 223 -25.72 10.29 14.48
C LEU A 223 -25.18 9.53 13.27
N THR A 224 -24.25 8.61 13.54
CA THR A 224 -23.67 7.72 12.53
C THR A 224 -24.68 6.66 12.06
N LEU A 225 -24.37 5.99 10.94
CA LEU A 225 -25.23 4.93 10.43
C LEU A 225 -25.29 3.74 11.39
N SER A 226 -24.15 3.28 11.91
CA SER A 226 -24.10 2.17 12.89
C SER A 226 -24.85 2.50 14.18
N GLN A 227 -24.78 3.74 14.68
CA GLN A 227 -25.61 4.18 15.80
C GLN A 227 -27.10 4.18 15.46
N ALA A 228 -27.47 4.58 14.24
CA ALA A 228 -28.86 4.54 13.81
C ALA A 228 -29.39 3.10 13.68
N ILE A 229 -28.57 2.17 13.20
CA ILE A 229 -28.89 0.73 13.09
C ILE A 229 -29.02 0.12 14.49
N SER A 230 -28.05 0.36 15.38
CA SER A 230 -28.07 -0.21 16.74
C SER A 230 -29.23 0.29 17.58
N ARG A 231 -29.65 1.55 17.37
CA ARG A 231 -30.88 2.12 17.97
C ARG A 231 -32.16 1.68 17.25
N GLY A 232 -32.08 0.83 16.23
CA GLY A 232 -33.23 0.34 15.47
C GLY A 232 -33.99 1.43 14.72
N LEU A 233 -33.33 2.53 14.34
CA LEU A 233 -33.93 3.69 13.67
C LEU A 233 -33.97 3.52 12.15
N VAL A 234 -33.00 2.81 11.59
CA VAL A 234 -32.87 2.44 10.18
C VAL A 234 -32.52 0.96 10.07
N ALA A 235 -32.79 0.37 8.92
CA ALA A 235 -32.55 -1.05 8.68
C ALA A 235 -31.05 -1.38 8.78
N ALA A 236 -30.72 -2.56 9.30
CA ALA A 236 -29.40 -3.13 9.07
C ALA A 236 -29.24 -3.40 7.56
N TYR A 237 -28.01 -3.53 7.07
CA TYR A 237 -27.78 -3.85 5.67
C TYR A 237 -26.88 -5.07 5.49
N GLN A 238 -27.01 -5.71 4.34
CA GLN A 238 -26.11 -6.74 3.85
C GLN A 238 -25.73 -6.41 2.40
N VAL A 239 -24.51 -6.75 2.00
CA VAL A 239 -24.00 -6.61 0.64
C VAL A 239 -23.96 -7.99 0.00
N ILE A 240 -24.79 -8.18 -1.02
CA ILE A 240 -24.89 -9.42 -1.79
C ILE A 240 -24.04 -9.25 -3.05
N CYS A 241 -22.90 -9.92 -3.05
CA CYS A 241 -21.94 -9.97 -4.15
C CYS A 241 -22.34 -11.11 -5.09
N VAL A 242 -22.79 -10.75 -6.30
CA VAL A 242 -23.26 -11.70 -7.31
C VAL A 242 -22.17 -11.87 -8.35
N ASP A 243 -21.52 -13.04 -8.36
CA ASP A 243 -20.54 -13.40 -9.37
C ASP A 243 -21.26 -13.70 -10.68
N ILE A 244 -20.90 -12.97 -11.74
CA ILE A 244 -21.47 -13.12 -13.07
C ILE A 244 -20.36 -13.64 -13.98
N SER A 245 -20.51 -14.89 -14.40
CA SER A 245 -19.70 -15.52 -15.44
C SER A 245 -20.62 -15.97 -16.57
N ASP A 246 -20.68 -15.18 -17.65
CA ASP A 246 -21.66 -15.39 -18.71
C ASP A 246 -20.96 -15.70 -20.06
N PRO A 247 -21.12 -16.92 -20.61
CA PRO A 247 -20.50 -17.30 -21.88
C PRO A 247 -20.91 -16.43 -23.06
N ASP A 248 -22.15 -15.93 -23.10
CA ASP A 248 -22.64 -15.07 -24.19
C ASP A 248 -21.96 -13.70 -24.12
N LEU A 249 -21.73 -13.18 -22.90
CA LEU A 249 -20.91 -11.98 -22.69
C LEU A 249 -19.47 -12.18 -23.17
N TYR A 250 -18.85 -13.33 -22.89
CA TYR A 250 -17.49 -13.63 -23.34
C TYR A 250 -17.41 -13.74 -24.87
N ALA A 251 -18.37 -14.41 -25.48
CA ALA A 251 -18.46 -14.53 -26.93
C ALA A 251 -18.63 -13.15 -27.61
N ALA A 252 -19.50 -12.30 -27.04
CA ALA A 252 -19.69 -10.94 -27.53
C ALA A 252 -18.41 -10.09 -27.40
N GLN A 253 -17.67 -10.23 -26.30
CA GLN A 253 -16.40 -9.52 -26.07
C GLN A 253 -15.27 -9.99 -26.99
N ALA A 254 -15.27 -11.27 -27.39
CA ALA A 254 -14.31 -11.81 -28.35
C ALA A 254 -14.61 -11.38 -29.80
N GLY A 255 -15.89 -11.21 -30.14
CA GLY A 255 -16.36 -10.90 -31.49
C GLY A 255 -16.55 -9.42 -31.82
N GLY A 256 -16.43 -8.49 -30.86
CA GLY A 256 -16.68 -7.07 -31.08
C GLY A 256 -15.88 -6.15 -30.15
N ASP A 257 -15.80 -4.86 -30.50
CA ASP A 257 -15.19 -3.85 -29.64
C ASP A 257 -15.87 -3.81 -28.27
N ARG A 258 -15.09 -3.60 -27.19
CA ARG A 258 -15.57 -3.52 -25.80
C ARG A 258 -16.70 -2.48 -25.57
N GLY A 259 -16.86 -1.54 -26.50
CA GLY A 259 -17.90 -0.52 -26.48
C GLY A 259 -19.09 -0.75 -27.42
N SER A 260 -19.12 -1.86 -28.17
CA SER A 260 -20.18 -2.17 -29.14
C SER A 260 -21.52 -2.45 -28.46
N ASP A 261 -22.60 -2.24 -29.20
CA ASP A 261 -23.96 -2.48 -28.69
C ASP A 261 -24.23 -3.96 -28.42
N LEU A 262 -23.54 -4.86 -29.15
CA LEU A 262 -23.57 -6.31 -28.89
C LEU A 262 -23.03 -6.65 -27.49
N VAL A 263 -21.84 -6.16 -27.15
CA VAL A 263 -21.22 -6.38 -25.83
C VAL A 263 -22.07 -5.76 -24.71
N ARG A 264 -22.66 -4.59 -24.95
CA ARG A 264 -23.56 -3.93 -23.99
C ARG A 264 -24.84 -4.74 -23.77
N GLY A 265 -25.46 -5.23 -24.82
CA GLY A 265 -26.67 -6.06 -24.75
C GLY A 265 -26.42 -7.35 -23.98
N ALA A 266 -25.32 -8.06 -24.28
CA ALA A 266 -24.94 -9.26 -23.55
C ALA A 266 -24.66 -8.97 -22.07
N ARG A 267 -23.97 -7.86 -21.77
CA ARG A 267 -23.72 -7.44 -20.37
C ARG A 267 -25.03 -7.15 -19.61
N LEU A 268 -26.00 -6.51 -20.25
CA LEU A 268 -27.31 -6.23 -19.65
C LEU A 268 -28.10 -7.51 -19.40
N ALA A 269 -28.10 -8.45 -20.35
CA ALA A 269 -28.74 -9.76 -20.16
C ALA A 269 -28.14 -10.53 -18.98
N ALA A 270 -26.82 -10.53 -18.86
CA ALA A 270 -26.11 -11.13 -17.72
C ALA A 270 -26.46 -10.45 -16.39
N LEU A 271 -26.61 -9.12 -16.37
CA LEU A 271 -27.09 -8.37 -15.19
C LEU A 271 -28.53 -8.70 -14.81
N GLN A 272 -29.42 -8.82 -15.80
CA GLN A 272 -30.81 -9.20 -15.58
C GLN A 272 -30.89 -10.59 -14.97
N ALA A 273 -30.09 -11.54 -15.48
CA ALA A 273 -30.03 -12.88 -14.93
C ALA A 273 -29.48 -12.87 -13.50
N GLY A 274 -28.32 -12.25 -13.26
CA GLY A 274 -27.73 -12.16 -11.92
C GLY A 274 -28.63 -11.48 -10.89
N LEU A 275 -29.40 -10.45 -11.30
CA LEU A 275 -30.37 -9.80 -10.42
C LEU A 275 -31.54 -10.71 -10.06
N LEU A 276 -32.07 -11.47 -11.03
CA LEU A 276 -33.17 -12.41 -10.80
C LEU A 276 -32.72 -13.60 -9.94
N THR A 277 -31.50 -14.07 -10.11
CA THR A 277 -30.87 -15.08 -9.24
C THR A 277 -30.75 -14.54 -7.81
N ALA A 278 -30.17 -13.34 -7.63
CA ALA A 278 -30.11 -12.72 -6.30
C ALA A 278 -31.49 -12.50 -5.68
N ALA A 279 -32.50 -12.15 -6.49
CA ALA A 279 -33.88 -12.00 -6.02
C ALA A 279 -34.47 -13.32 -5.53
N ALA A 280 -34.21 -14.43 -6.22
CA ALA A 280 -34.65 -15.76 -5.84
C ALA A 280 -33.92 -16.26 -4.58
N ASP A 281 -32.59 -16.18 -4.55
CA ASP A 281 -31.74 -16.66 -3.45
C ASP A 281 -32.01 -15.91 -2.14
N GLU A 282 -32.11 -14.59 -2.21
CA GLU A 282 -32.22 -13.72 -1.03
C GLU A 282 -33.66 -13.24 -0.79
N ASN A 283 -34.64 -13.82 -1.51
CA ASN A 283 -36.07 -13.49 -1.41
C ASN A 283 -36.38 -11.98 -1.54
N LEU A 284 -35.68 -11.30 -2.44
CA LEU A 284 -35.86 -9.87 -2.69
C LEU A 284 -37.21 -9.65 -3.39
N ARG A 285 -37.99 -8.68 -2.94
CA ARG A 285 -39.31 -8.38 -3.55
C ARG A 285 -39.31 -7.07 -4.32
N LYS A 286 -38.56 -6.06 -3.89
CA LYS A 286 -38.63 -4.70 -4.46
C LYS A 286 -37.25 -4.06 -4.56
N CYS A 287 -36.69 -4.11 -5.76
CA CYS A 287 -35.34 -3.64 -6.06
C CYS A 287 -35.34 -2.31 -6.82
N LEU A 288 -34.42 -1.41 -6.45
CA LEU A 288 -34.05 -0.25 -7.25
C LEU A 288 -32.72 -0.52 -7.94
N THR A 289 -32.67 -0.35 -9.26
CA THR A 289 -31.41 -0.48 -10.02
C THR A 289 -31.01 0.88 -10.57
N PHE A 290 -29.71 1.15 -10.57
CA PHE A 290 -29.17 2.44 -10.97
C PHE A 290 -28.22 2.29 -12.15
N HIS A 291 -28.42 3.15 -13.14
CA HIS A 291 -27.74 3.08 -14.43
C HIS A 291 -27.19 4.46 -14.81
N SER A 292 -26.10 4.50 -15.58
CA SER A 292 -25.50 5.76 -16.02
C SER A 292 -26.16 6.33 -17.28
N ARG A 293 -26.87 5.50 -18.06
CA ARG A 293 -27.49 5.87 -19.34
C ARG A 293 -28.97 5.52 -19.38
N ILE A 294 -29.75 6.40 -20.01
CA ILE A 294 -31.20 6.21 -20.21
C ILE A 294 -31.50 4.92 -20.96
N ALA A 295 -30.83 4.71 -22.10
CA ALA A 295 -31.01 3.51 -22.92
C ALA A 295 -30.72 2.20 -22.16
N GLU A 296 -29.76 2.20 -21.22
CA GLU A 296 -29.44 1.01 -20.42
C GLU A 296 -30.52 0.73 -19.36
N ALA A 297 -31.05 1.78 -18.71
CA ALA A 297 -32.16 1.61 -17.76
C ALA A 297 -33.45 1.16 -18.43
N GLU A 298 -33.75 1.70 -19.60
CA GLU A 298 -34.88 1.29 -20.44
C GLU A 298 -34.73 -0.17 -20.86
N ALA A 299 -33.61 -0.54 -21.49
CA ALA A 299 -33.33 -1.91 -21.89
C ALA A 299 -33.32 -2.90 -20.71
N MET A 300 -32.82 -2.48 -19.54
CA MET A 300 -32.85 -3.26 -18.31
C MET A 300 -34.30 -3.60 -17.92
N ALA A 301 -35.21 -2.63 -17.97
CA ALA A 301 -36.60 -2.84 -17.60
C ALA A 301 -37.38 -3.64 -18.66
N GLU A 302 -37.18 -3.34 -19.94
CA GLU A 302 -37.88 -4.01 -21.05
C GLU A 302 -37.45 -5.48 -21.23
N GLY A 303 -36.16 -5.79 -21.03
CA GLY A 303 -35.66 -7.15 -21.19
C GLY A 303 -35.92 -8.08 -20.00
N LEU A 304 -36.16 -7.55 -18.80
CA LEU A 304 -36.28 -8.35 -17.58
C LEU A 304 -37.35 -9.45 -17.65
N PRO A 305 -38.57 -9.20 -18.17
CA PRO A 305 -39.60 -10.25 -18.27
C PRO A 305 -39.19 -11.40 -19.21
N ALA A 306 -38.46 -11.11 -20.30
CA ALA A 306 -37.99 -12.13 -21.23
C ALA A 306 -36.92 -13.03 -20.58
N VAL A 307 -35.98 -12.43 -19.84
CA VAL A 307 -34.96 -13.18 -19.08
C VAL A 307 -35.61 -14.01 -17.97
N ALA A 308 -36.58 -13.44 -17.23
CA ALA A 308 -37.34 -14.17 -16.21
C ALA A 308 -38.06 -15.39 -16.80
N LYS A 309 -38.67 -15.24 -17.99
CA LYS A 309 -39.30 -16.37 -18.69
C LYS A 309 -38.32 -17.47 -19.05
N ARG A 310 -37.12 -17.11 -19.53
CA ARG A 310 -36.04 -18.07 -19.86
C ARG A 310 -35.60 -18.83 -18.61
N LEU A 311 -35.23 -18.11 -17.54
CA LEU A 311 -34.76 -18.70 -16.29
C LEU A 311 -35.83 -19.59 -15.62
N TYR A 312 -37.09 -19.16 -15.63
CA TYR A 312 -38.19 -19.97 -15.11
C TYR A 312 -38.42 -21.26 -15.91
N ALA A 313 -38.19 -21.24 -17.23
CA ALA A 313 -38.29 -22.45 -18.05
C ALA A 313 -37.15 -23.44 -17.75
N GLU A 314 -35.97 -22.94 -17.39
CA GLU A 314 -34.79 -23.75 -17.02
C GLU A 314 -34.95 -24.35 -15.61
N ASP A 315 -35.34 -23.55 -14.61
CA ASP A 315 -35.62 -24.01 -13.25
C ASP A 315 -36.87 -23.33 -12.64
N PRO A 316 -38.06 -23.94 -12.84
CA PRO A 316 -39.32 -23.42 -12.29
C PRO A 316 -39.41 -23.47 -10.76
N LYS A 317 -38.56 -24.26 -10.08
CA LYS A 317 -38.58 -24.37 -8.61
C LYS A 317 -37.79 -23.24 -7.96
N HIS A 318 -36.76 -22.76 -8.64
CA HIS A 318 -35.88 -21.72 -8.15
C HIS A 318 -36.37 -20.31 -8.54
N TYR A 319 -36.73 -20.11 -9.81
CA TYR A 319 -37.08 -18.78 -10.33
C TYR A 319 -38.57 -18.44 -10.26
N HIS A 320 -38.91 -17.16 -10.39
CA HIS A 320 -40.30 -16.68 -10.40
C HIS A 320 -40.90 -16.66 -11.82
N PRO A 321 -42.21 -16.92 -11.98
CA PRO A 321 -42.87 -16.79 -13.28
C PRO A 321 -42.82 -15.35 -13.79
N ALA A 322 -42.63 -15.18 -15.10
CA ALA A 322 -42.51 -13.86 -15.72
C ALA A 322 -43.74 -12.96 -15.47
N GLU A 323 -44.94 -13.53 -15.36
CA GLU A 323 -46.18 -12.81 -15.06
C GLU A 323 -46.23 -12.25 -13.62
N ARG A 324 -45.31 -12.68 -12.76
CA ARG A 324 -45.16 -12.24 -11.36
C ARG A 324 -43.96 -11.32 -11.16
N VAL A 325 -43.23 -11.02 -12.23
CA VAL A 325 -42.07 -10.12 -12.25
C VAL A 325 -42.47 -8.81 -12.92
N GLY A 326 -42.38 -7.71 -12.17
CA GLY A 326 -42.66 -6.36 -12.67
C GLY A 326 -41.38 -5.56 -12.91
N ALA A 327 -41.29 -4.85 -14.03
CA ALA A 327 -40.17 -3.97 -14.32
C ALA A 327 -40.67 -2.63 -14.87
N SER A 328 -40.03 -1.54 -14.45
CA SER A 328 -40.29 -0.18 -14.95
C SER A 328 -39.01 0.63 -14.92
N TRP A 329 -38.98 1.78 -15.60
CA TRP A 329 -37.80 2.64 -15.61
C TRP A 329 -38.16 4.13 -15.50
N LEU A 330 -37.23 4.93 -14.98
CA LEU A 330 -37.39 6.37 -14.76
C LEU A 330 -36.11 7.17 -15.09
N HIS A 331 -36.27 8.24 -15.90
CA HIS A 331 -35.23 9.26 -16.13
C HIS A 331 -35.75 10.69 -15.88
N GLY A 332 -34.82 11.66 -15.83
CA GLY A 332 -35.06 13.02 -15.34
C GLY A 332 -36.14 13.80 -16.09
N ASP A 333 -36.32 13.52 -17.38
CA ASP A 333 -37.25 14.27 -18.23
C ASP A 333 -38.69 13.72 -18.18
N HIS A 334 -38.91 12.58 -17.52
CA HIS A 334 -40.25 12.08 -17.25
C HIS A 334 -41.07 13.10 -16.46
N ARG A 335 -42.29 13.40 -16.91
CA ARG A 335 -43.17 14.36 -16.22
C ARG A 335 -43.45 13.91 -14.78
N ALA A 336 -43.56 14.86 -13.85
CA ALA A 336 -43.76 14.57 -12.42
C ALA A 336 -44.96 13.65 -12.14
N GLY A 337 -46.07 13.81 -12.87
CA GLY A 337 -47.24 12.94 -12.75
C GLY A 337 -46.95 11.48 -13.15
N TYR A 338 -46.17 11.26 -14.20
CA TYR A 338 -45.74 9.93 -14.63
C TYR A 338 -44.82 9.28 -13.59
N ARG A 339 -43.83 10.04 -13.08
CA ARG A 339 -42.92 9.57 -12.02
C ARG A 339 -43.70 9.12 -10.78
N LYS A 340 -44.67 9.93 -10.34
CA LYS A 340 -45.54 9.63 -9.20
C LYS A 340 -46.33 8.33 -9.42
N ALA A 341 -46.96 8.17 -10.59
CA ALA A 341 -47.73 6.98 -10.92
C ALA A 341 -46.86 5.70 -10.91
N MET A 342 -45.66 5.75 -11.49
CA MET A 342 -44.72 4.61 -11.49
C MET A 342 -44.24 4.23 -10.09
N LEU A 343 -44.01 5.22 -9.23
CA LEU A 343 -43.61 4.99 -7.84
C LEU A 343 -44.75 4.38 -7.00
N GLU A 344 -45.98 4.85 -7.21
CA GLU A 344 -47.18 4.26 -6.58
C GLU A 344 -47.38 2.82 -7.05
N GLU A 345 -47.18 2.56 -8.35
CA GLU A 345 -47.23 1.21 -8.90
C GLU A 345 -46.14 0.32 -8.29
N PHE A 346 -44.90 0.77 -8.20
CA PHE A 346 -43.81 0.01 -7.56
C PHE A 346 -44.05 -0.25 -6.07
N ALA A 347 -44.63 0.72 -5.36
CA ALA A 347 -45.00 0.55 -3.96
C ALA A 347 -46.11 -0.52 -3.78
N SER A 348 -46.97 -0.70 -4.78
CA SER A 348 -48.02 -1.73 -4.78
C SER A 348 -47.46 -3.16 -4.79
N ASN A 349 -48.26 -4.13 -4.33
CA ASN A 349 -47.90 -5.55 -4.29
C ASN A 349 -48.44 -6.33 -5.50
N VAL A 350 -48.74 -5.64 -6.61
CA VAL A 350 -49.32 -6.24 -7.82
C VAL A 350 -48.52 -5.92 -9.06
N VAL A 351 -48.56 -6.83 -10.04
CA VAL A 351 -48.12 -6.63 -11.43
C VAL A 351 -49.36 -6.69 -12.32
N LYS A 352 -49.48 -5.75 -13.26
CA LYS A 352 -50.55 -5.77 -14.26
C LYS A 352 -50.08 -6.59 -15.47
N VAL A 353 -50.84 -7.62 -15.82
CA VAL A 353 -50.52 -8.54 -16.91
C VAL A 353 -51.65 -8.51 -17.93
N PRO A 354 -51.37 -8.57 -19.26
CA PRO A 354 -52.41 -8.65 -20.27
C PRO A 354 -53.30 -9.88 -20.06
N ASP A 355 -54.62 -9.72 -20.19
CA ASP A 355 -55.60 -10.80 -19.96
C ASP A 355 -55.93 -11.63 -21.22
N GLY A 356 -55.25 -11.33 -22.33
CA GLY A 356 -55.48 -11.97 -23.64
C GLY A 356 -56.78 -11.56 -24.35
N LYS A 357 -57.60 -10.70 -23.73
CA LYS A 357 -58.90 -10.20 -24.25
C LYS A 357 -58.91 -8.67 -24.43
N GLY A 358 -57.74 -8.04 -24.40
CA GLY A 358 -57.57 -6.59 -24.54
C GLY A 358 -57.65 -5.80 -23.23
N GLY A 359 -57.75 -6.48 -22.08
CA GLY A 359 -57.68 -5.91 -20.74
C GLY A 359 -56.40 -6.29 -19.98
N THR A 360 -56.33 -5.90 -18.72
CA THR A 360 -55.22 -6.25 -17.81
C THR A 360 -55.75 -6.84 -16.51
N VAL A 361 -55.17 -7.96 -16.08
CA VAL A 361 -55.42 -8.57 -14.76
C VAL A 361 -54.30 -8.19 -13.80
N SER A 362 -54.65 -7.92 -12.54
CA SER A 362 -53.67 -7.66 -11.48
C SER A 362 -53.30 -8.96 -10.77
N CYS A 363 -52.02 -9.33 -10.84
CA CYS A 363 -51.46 -10.53 -10.21
C CYS A 363 -50.60 -10.15 -9.00
N PRO A 364 -50.53 -10.98 -7.93
CA PRO A 364 -49.59 -10.75 -6.83
C PRO A 364 -48.15 -10.74 -7.32
N ALA A 365 -47.43 -9.66 -7.05
CA ALA A 365 -46.02 -9.53 -7.44
C ALA A 365 -45.12 -10.39 -6.55
N MET A 366 -44.19 -11.13 -7.15
CA MET A 366 -43.11 -11.82 -6.43
C MET A 366 -41.83 -10.99 -6.43
N PHE A 367 -41.52 -10.32 -7.55
CA PHE A 367 -40.41 -9.38 -7.66
C PHE A 367 -40.82 -8.16 -8.48
N LYS A 368 -40.38 -6.96 -8.06
CA LYS A 368 -40.53 -5.72 -8.81
C LYS A 368 -39.23 -4.93 -8.84
N MET A 369 -38.96 -4.31 -9.98
CA MET A 369 -37.79 -3.47 -10.20
C MET A 369 -38.16 -2.11 -10.79
N ILE A 370 -37.54 -1.05 -10.30
CA ILE A 370 -37.40 0.21 -11.05
C ILE A 370 -35.93 0.43 -11.42
N ALA A 371 -35.66 0.57 -12.72
CA ALA A 371 -34.39 1.06 -13.22
C ALA A 371 -34.38 2.59 -13.28
N SER A 372 -33.39 3.25 -12.66
CA SER A 372 -33.32 4.71 -12.57
C SER A 372 -32.03 5.29 -13.10
N VAL A 373 -32.16 6.45 -13.76
CA VAL A 373 -31.05 7.31 -14.17
C VAL A 373 -31.29 8.71 -13.62
N ARG A 374 -30.47 9.16 -12.67
CA ARG A 374 -30.46 10.52 -12.10
C ARG A 374 -31.80 11.05 -11.54
N VAL A 375 -32.81 10.19 -11.31
CA VAL A 375 -34.14 10.61 -10.81
C VAL A 375 -34.33 10.22 -9.35
N LEU A 376 -33.90 9.02 -8.99
CA LEU A 376 -34.10 8.48 -7.65
C LEU A 376 -32.94 8.80 -6.69
N GLY A 377 -31.99 9.64 -7.10
CA GLY A 377 -30.90 10.11 -6.24
C GLY A 377 -31.44 10.92 -5.05
N GLU A 378 -32.36 11.85 -5.31
CA GLU A 378 -32.82 12.84 -4.31
C GLU A 378 -34.35 12.98 -4.30
N GLY A 379 -34.97 13.04 -3.11
CA GLY A 379 -36.37 13.46 -2.95
C GLY A 379 -37.50 12.50 -3.28
N VAL A 380 -37.22 11.22 -3.53
CA VAL A 380 -38.29 10.23 -3.74
C VAL A 380 -38.41 9.28 -2.55
N ASP A 381 -39.63 9.15 -2.01
CA ASP A 381 -39.95 8.20 -0.94
C ASP A 381 -40.33 6.83 -1.51
N THR A 382 -39.35 5.93 -1.58
CA THR A 382 -39.53 4.55 -2.04
C THR A 382 -39.93 3.66 -0.86
N LYS A 383 -41.16 3.82 -0.40
CA LYS A 383 -41.72 2.96 0.67
C LYS A 383 -41.62 1.49 0.26
N ASN A 384 -41.21 0.64 1.20
CA ASN A 384 -41.13 -0.82 1.05
C ASN A 384 -40.09 -1.35 0.04
N CYS A 385 -39.14 -0.52 -0.42
CA CYS A 385 -37.98 -1.02 -1.16
C CYS A 385 -37.07 -1.81 -0.21
N ASP A 386 -36.80 -3.08 -0.49
CA ASP A 386 -35.95 -3.95 0.34
C ASP A 386 -34.51 -4.05 -0.19
N SER A 387 -34.29 -3.69 -1.45
CA SER A 387 -33.01 -3.89 -2.11
C SER A 387 -32.61 -2.80 -3.10
N VAL A 388 -31.31 -2.57 -3.25
CA VAL A 388 -30.70 -1.67 -4.23
C VAL A 388 -29.61 -2.43 -4.96
N ALA A 389 -29.62 -2.42 -6.29
CA ALA A 389 -28.57 -3.02 -7.12
C ALA A 389 -27.71 -1.96 -7.82
N PHE A 390 -26.39 -2.13 -7.75
CA PHE A 390 -25.40 -1.26 -8.37
C PHE A 390 -24.97 -1.78 -9.74
N CYS A 391 -25.84 -1.63 -10.76
CA CYS A 391 -25.59 -2.13 -12.12
C CYS A 391 -24.49 -1.35 -12.87
N ASP A 392 -24.32 -0.06 -12.55
CA ASP A 392 -23.24 0.79 -13.07
C ASP A 392 -22.78 1.80 -11.99
N ALA A 393 -21.72 1.48 -11.24
CA ALA A 393 -21.19 2.30 -10.16
C ALA A 393 -20.23 3.41 -10.63
N ARG A 394 -20.59 4.11 -11.71
CA ARG A 394 -19.90 5.33 -12.18
C ARG A 394 -20.30 6.60 -11.42
N GLY A 395 -21.24 6.50 -10.48
CA GLY A 395 -21.71 7.61 -9.64
C GLY A 395 -20.65 8.08 -8.63
N SER A 396 -20.83 9.29 -8.09
CA SER A 396 -19.98 9.78 -7.00
C SER A 396 -20.25 9.01 -5.71
N MET A 397 -19.30 9.04 -4.76
CA MET A 397 -19.48 8.44 -3.42
C MET A 397 -20.78 8.92 -2.74
N VAL A 398 -21.13 10.19 -2.93
CA VAL A 398 -22.36 10.80 -2.43
C VAL A 398 -23.61 10.14 -3.03
N ASP A 399 -23.62 9.91 -4.34
CA ASP A 399 -24.75 9.27 -5.03
C ASP A 399 -24.98 7.86 -4.48
N ILE A 400 -23.90 7.09 -4.29
CA ILE A 400 -23.94 5.73 -3.72
C ILE A 400 -24.58 5.75 -2.33
N VAL A 401 -24.16 6.66 -1.45
CA VAL A 401 -24.73 6.79 -0.09
C VAL A 401 -26.22 7.13 -0.15
N GLN A 402 -26.61 8.10 -0.99
CA GLN A 402 -28.00 8.51 -1.13
C GLN A 402 -28.88 7.36 -1.61
N MET A 403 -28.35 6.53 -2.51
CA MET A 403 -29.00 5.32 -3.02
C MET A 403 -29.17 4.25 -1.93
N VAL A 404 -28.13 3.94 -1.16
CA VAL A 404 -28.20 3.03 0.00
C VAL A 404 -29.27 3.50 0.99
N GLY A 405 -29.29 4.80 1.29
CA GLY A 405 -30.27 5.41 2.20
C GLY A 405 -31.74 5.22 1.82
N ARG A 406 -32.05 4.79 0.59
CA ARG A 406 -33.42 4.43 0.16
C ARG A 406 -33.84 3.06 0.65
N ALA A 407 -32.94 2.07 0.58
CA ALA A 407 -33.20 0.71 1.09
C ALA A 407 -33.22 0.68 2.62
N LEU A 408 -32.43 1.54 3.27
CA LEU A 408 -32.34 1.60 4.74
C LEU A 408 -33.60 2.12 5.45
N ARG A 409 -34.56 2.70 4.71
CA ARG A 409 -35.81 3.23 5.27
C ARG A 409 -36.65 2.11 5.89
N MET A 410 -36.96 2.25 7.17
CA MET A 410 -37.89 1.39 7.90
C MET A 410 -38.62 2.17 9.00
N GLN A 411 -39.70 1.59 9.53
CA GLN A 411 -40.24 2.01 10.81
C GLN A 411 -39.32 1.53 11.95
N PRO A 412 -39.15 2.32 13.02
CA PRO A 412 -38.31 1.91 14.13
C PRO A 412 -38.76 0.58 14.72
N GLY A 413 -37.82 -0.36 14.86
CA GLY A 413 -38.12 -1.71 15.35
C GLY A 413 -38.78 -2.65 14.35
N GLU A 414 -38.93 -2.26 13.07
CA GLU A 414 -39.44 -3.14 12.01
C GLU A 414 -38.53 -4.36 11.76
N GLY A 415 -37.25 -4.27 12.13
CA GLY A 415 -36.30 -5.39 12.01
C GLY A 415 -35.91 -5.73 10.57
N LYS A 416 -36.18 -4.84 9.63
CA LYS A 416 -35.86 -4.98 8.21
C LYS A 416 -34.34 -5.05 8.00
N ILE A 417 -33.92 -5.89 7.06
CA ILE A 417 -32.55 -5.92 6.52
C ILE A 417 -32.62 -5.41 5.08
N ALA A 418 -31.78 -4.43 4.75
CA ALA A 418 -31.64 -3.86 3.42
C ALA A 418 -30.56 -4.59 2.63
N SER A 419 -30.90 -5.04 1.43
CA SER A 419 -30.01 -5.82 0.57
C SER A 419 -29.35 -4.94 -0.49
N LEU A 420 -28.02 -4.86 -0.48
CA LEU A 420 -27.21 -4.11 -1.45
C LEU A 420 -26.59 -5.09 -2.44
N VAL A 421 -27.18 -5.20 -3.63
CA VAL A 421 -26.74 -6.15 -4.66
C VAL A 421 -25.61 -5.52 -5.48
N VAL A 422 -24.45 -6.18 -5.50
CA VAL A 422 -23.25 -5.78 -6.21
C VAL A 422 -22.87 -6.85 -7.22
N PRO A 423 -23.09 -6.62 -8.53
CA PRO A 423 -22.66 -7.55 -9.57
C PRO A 423 -21.14 -7.48 -9.78
N ILE A 424 -20.49 -8.65 -9.77
CA ILE A 424 -19.06 -8.84 -10.01
C ILE A 424 -18.91 -9.60 -11.32
N PHE A 425 -18.44 -8.92 -12.36
CA PHE A 425 -18.17 -9.57 -13.63
C PHE A 425 -16.77 -10.18 -13.61
N LEU A 426 -16.71 -11.51 -13.67
CA LEU A 426 -15.45 -12.23 -13.78
C LEU A 426 -15.08 -12.36 -15.26
N ALA A 427 -13.79 -12.35 -15.56
CA ALA A 427 -13.23 -12.60 -16.88
C ALA A 427 -13.19 -14.11 -17.18
N PRO A 428 -13.04 -14.51 -18.46
CA PRO A 428 -12.93 -15.93 -18.81
C PRO A 428 -11.79 -16.62 -18.05
N GLY A 429 -12.13 -17.61 -17.22
CA GLY A 429 -11.17 -18.37 -16.42
C GLY A 429 -10.66 -17.66 -15.16
N GLU A 430 -11.15 -16.46 -14.84
CA GLU A 430 -10.80 -15.74 -13.61
C GLU A 430 -11.38 -16.47 -12.39
N SER A 431 -10.52 -16.78 -11.41
CA SER A 431 -10.98 -17.37 -10.17
C SER A 431 -11.65 -16.31 -9.31
N PRO A 432 -12.81 -16.59 -8.70
CA PRO A 432 -13.44 -15.64 -7.81
C PRO A 432 -12.65 -15.32 -6.51
N ASP A 433 -11.60 -16.08 -6.20
CA ASP A 433 -10.68 -15.78 -5.08
C ASP A 433 -9.65 -14.68 -5.43
N GLU A 434 -9.56 -14.24 -6.69
CA GLU A 434 -8.63 -13.20 -7.17
C GLU A 434 -9.12 -11.76 -6.88
N MET A 435 -9.81 -11.56 -5.76
CA MET A 435 -10.47 -10.29 -5.38
C MET A 435 -9.51 -9.08 -5.33
N MET A 436 -8.24 -9.34 -5.01
CA MET A 436 -7.21 -8.32 -4.87
C MET A 436 -6.86 -7.64 -6.19
N THR A 437 -6.79 -8.40 -7.28
CA THR A 437 -6.32 -7.95 -8.59
C THR A 437 -7.46 -7.73 -9.57
N SER A 438 -8.56 -8.46 -9.38
CA SER A 438 -9.73 -8.41 -10.25
C SER A 438 -10.34 -7.01 -10.39
N ARG A 439 -10.58 -6.61 -11.65
CA ARG A 439 -11.37 -5.42 -11.99
C ARG A 439 -12.86 -5.60 -11.68
N GLY A 440 -13.37 -6.84 -11.64
CA GLY A 440 -14.76 -7.13 -11.33
C GLY A 440 -15.22 -6.59 -9.97
N TYR A 441 -14.28 -6.49 -9.01
CA TYR A 441 -14.53 -6.03 -7.64
C TYR A 441 -14.39 -4.51 -7.45
N GLU A 442 -14.13 -3.74 -8.51
CA GLU A 442 -14.01 -2.26 -8.41
C GLU A 442 -15.32 -1.64 -7.90
N THR A 443 -16.46 -2.12 -8.37
CA THR A 443 -17.78 -1.69 -7.89
C THR A 443 -17.96 -2.00 -6.40
N LEU A 444 -17.56 -3.19 -5.95
CA LEU A 444 -17.62 -3.56 -4.54
C LEU A 444 -16.74 -2.65 -3.68
N ALA A 445 -15.50 -2.39 -4.11
CA ALA A 445 -14.59 -1.50 -3.39
C ALA A 445 -15.16 -0.08 -3.26
N LYS A 446 -15.79 0.45 -4.33
CA LYS A 446 -16.47 1.76 -4.30
C LYS A 446 -17.66 1.78 -3.34
N VAL A 447 -18.50 0.75 -3.36
CA VAL A 447 -19.66 0.65 -2.46
C VAL A 447 -19.21 0.57 -1.00
N LEU A 448 -18.23 -0.28 -0.68
CA LEU A 448 -17.69 -0.38 0.69
C LEU A 448 -16.98 0.90 1.13
N GLY A 449 -16.24 1.55 0.22
CA GLY A 449 -15.62 2.85 0.49
C GLY A 449 -16.66 3.94 0.80
N ALA A 450 -17.78 3.95 0.08
CA ALA A 450 -18.89 4.85 0.35
C ALA A 450 -19.59 4.54 1.68
N LEU A 451 -19.75 3.26 2.04
CA LEU A 451 -20.32 2.85 3.33
C LEU A 451 -19.39 3.23 4.49
N ARG A 452 -18.08 3.09 4.32
CA ARG A 452 -17.07 3.47 5.34
C ARG A 452 -17.20 4.93 5.80
N ALA A 453 -17.55 5.84 4.88
CA ALA A 453 -17.76 7.25 5.19
C ALA A 453 -18.87 7.48 6.25
N HIS A 454 -19.75 6.50 6.46
CA HIS A 454 -20.82 6.54 7.47
C HIS A 454 -20.64 5.55 8.61
N ASP A 455 -19.91 4.48 8.35
CA ASP A 455 -19.75 3.34 9.23
C ASP A 455 -18.31 2.81 9.16
N THR A 456 -17.40 3.59 9.75
CA THR A 456 -15.98 3.27 9.77
C THR A 456 -15.73 1.99 10.55
N ASP A 457 -16.36 1.84 11.72
CA ASP A 457 -16.15 0.70 12.62
C ASP A 457 -16.59 -0.63 12.01
N VAL A 458 -17.74 -0.69 11.33
CA VAL A 458 -18.24 -1.93 10.70
C VAL A 458 -17.35 -2.34 9.51
N ILE A 459 -16.89 -1.38 8.71
CA ILE A 459 -16.02 -1.68 7.56
C ILE A 459 -14.60 -2.00 8.02
N GLU A 460 -14.09 -1.35 9.06
CA GLU A 460 -12.78 -1.69 9.65
C GLU A 460 -12.81 -3.06 10.34
N ALA A 461 -13.93 -3.44 10.96
CA ALA A 461 -14.11 -4.78 11.50
C ALA A 461 -14.08 -5.90 10.44
N LEU A 462 -14.42 -5.59 9.17
CA LEU A 462 -14.25 -6.55 8.06
C LEU A 462 -12.79 -6.75 7.66
N ALA A 463 -11.91 -5.78 7.95
CA ALA A 463 -10.48 -5.87 7.67
C ALA A 463 -9.70 -6.63 8.77
N ASP A 464 -10.30 -6.84 9.94
CA ASP A 464 -9.66 -7.52 11.06
C ASP A 464 -9.96 -9.04 10.98
N SER A 465 -8.98 -9.82 10.54
CA SER A 465 -9.08 -11.29 10.47
C SER A 465 -8.96 -11.97 11.84
N ARG A 466 -8.74 -11.20 12.93
CA ARG A 466 -8.47 -11.71 14.27
C ARG A 466 -9.75 -11.76 15.12
N PRO A 467 -10.06 -12.89 15.77
CA PRO A 467 -11.20 -12.99 16.67
C PRO A 467 -11.00 -12.16 17.96
N ARG A 468 -11.87 -11.16 18.19
CA ARG A 468 -11.89 -10.34 19.42
C ARG A 468 -12.98 -10.82 20.37
N THR A 469 -12.65 -11.14 21.63
CA THR A 469 -13.64 -11.33 22.71
C THR A 469 -13.46 -10.29 23.82
N GLY A 470 -14.36 -9.31 23.85
CA GLY A 470 -14.58 -8.43 24.98
C GLY A 470 -16.05 -8.03 24.99
N ARG A 471 -16.75 -8.26 26.10
CA ARG A 471 -18.17 -7.89 26.26
C ARG A 471 -18.27 -6.37 26.24
N TRP A 472 -18.83 -5.80 25.17
CA TRP A 472 -19.24 -4.39 25.15
C TRP A 472 -20.31 -4.21 26.25
N LYS A 473 -19.96 -3.47 27.31
CA LYS A 473 -20.94 -2.87 28.21
C LYS A 473 -21.49 -1.64 27.49
N PRO A 474 -22.82 -1.48 27.39
CA PRO A 474 -23.37 -0.18 27.05
C PRO A 474 -23.05 0.77 28.21
N ASP A 475 -22.51 1.94 27.91
CA ASP A 475 -22.48 3.04 28.88
C ASP A 475 -23.92 3.38 29.26
N GLY A 476 -24.30 3.13 30.52
CA GLY A 476 -25.59 3.56 31.06
C GLY A 476 -26.33 2.65 32.04
N ALA A 477 -25.67 1.83 32.87
CA ALA A 477 -26.34 1.20 34.01
C ALA A 477 -25.44 1.22 35.27
N GLU A 478 -25.76 2.14 36.18
CA GLU A 478 -25.27 2.14 37.56
C GLU A 478 -25.81 0.88 38.28
N GLY A 479 -24.92 0.16 38.96
CA GLY A 479 -25.25 -1.00 39.78
C GLY A 479 -24.02 -1.45 40.57
N VAL A 480 -24.14 -1.33 41.89
CA VAL A 480 -23.12 -1.54 42.93
C VAL A 480 -22.79 -3.04 43.11
N ASP A 481 -21.51 -3.34 43.43
CA ASP A 481 -21.01 -4.37 44.38
C ASP A 481 -19.81 -5.22 43.89
N GLY A 482 -18.68 -5.04 44.59
CA GLY A 482 -17.99 -6.10 45.37
C GLY A 482 -17.23 -7.27 44.71
N ALA A 483 -15.90 -7.26 44.94
CA ALA A 483 -15.02 -8.39 45.33
C ALA A 483 -14.35 -9.34 44.27
N GLU A 484 -13.01 -9.28 44.31
CA GLU A 484 -11.98 -10.35 44.31
C GLU A 484 -11.88 -11.43 43.22
N GLY A 485 -10.79 -11.32 42.43
CA GLY A 485 -9.72 -12.32 42.24
C GLY A 485 -10.04 -13.76 41.84
N ARG A 486 -9.75 -14.13 40.57
CA ARG A 486 -9.00 -15.36 40.24
C ARG A 486 -8.58 -15.41 38.77
N GLU A 487 -7.27 -15.53 38.54
CA GLU A 487 -6.71 -16.05 37.30
C GLU A 487 -7.25 -17.46 37.03
N ARG A 488 -7.77 -17.71 35.82
CA ARG A 488 -7.87 -19.05 35.23
C ARG A 488 -7.84 -18.95 33.71
N THR A 489 -6.70 -19.40 33.19
CA THR A 489 -6.45 -20.05 31.90
C THR A 489 -7.68 -20.72 31.27
N GLY A 490 -7.95 -20.44 29.99
CA GLY A 490 -8.92 -21.20 29.19
C GLY A 490 -9.36 -20.52 27.89
N GLU A 491 -8.78 -20.98 26.78
CA GLU A 491 -9.35 -21.15 25.43
C GLU A 491 -10.07 -19.98 24.70
N ALA A 492 -9.49 -19.60 23.56
CA ALA A 492 -9.90 -18.49 22.70
C ALA A 492 -10.84 -18.92 21.55
N LYS A 493 -11.86 -18.11 21.21
CA LYS A 493 -12.77 -18.28 20.05
C LYS A 493 -13.17 -16.95 19.38
N GLY A 494 -13.12 -16.95 18.03
CA GLY A 494 -14.04 -16.34 17.02
C GLY A 494 -14.43 -14.84 17.00
N PRO A 495 -14.55 -14.17 15.81
CA PRO A 495 -15.08 -12.81 15.67
C PRO A 495 -16.61 -12.72 15.90
N SER A 496 -17.17 -11.53 16.11
CA SER A 496 -18.61 -11.35 16.40
C SER A 496 -19.50 -11.56 15.16
N ALA A 497 -20.58 -12.32 15.33
CA ALA A 497 -21.56 -12.68 14.30
C ALA A 497 -22.10 -11.55 13.37
N PRO A 498 -22.21 -10.26 13.77
CA PRO A 498 -22.74 -9.21 12.89
C PRO A 498 -21.82 -8.82 11.71
N ALA A 499 -20.49 -8.87 11.89
CA ALA A 499 -19.54 -8.48 10.84
C ALA A 499 -19.44 -9.54 9.73
N GLN A 500 -19.49 -10.82 10.10
CA GLN A 500 -19.49 -11.94 9.13
C GLN A 500 -20.76 -11.99 8.28
N GLY A 501 -21.87 -11.41 8.73
CA GLY A 501 -23.13 -11.34 7.97
C GLY A 501 -23.21 -10.18 6.98
N LEU A 502 -22.25 -9.26 6.98
CA LEU A 502 -22.31 -8.04 6.15
C LEU A 502 -22.05 -8.31 4.67
N LEU A 503 -21.06 -9.14 4.34
CA LEU A 503 -20.72 -9.52 2.97
C LEU A 503 -21.19 -10.94 2.70
N ARG A 504 -22.06 -11.12 1.70
CA ARG A 504 -22.48 -12.42 1.19
C ARG A 504 -22.04 -12.56 -0.25
N PHE A 505 -21.35 -13.63 -0.57
CA PHE A 505 -20.95 -13.93 -1.94
C PHE A 505 -21.78 -15.09 -2.47
N SER A 506 -22.23 -15.01 -3.72
CA SER A 506 -22.91 -16.13 -4.39
C SER A 506 -22.06 -17.40 -4.40
N THR A 507 -20.74 -17.25 -4.48
CA THR A 507 -19.79 -18.35 -4.28
C THR A 507 -18.94 -18.07 -3.03
N PRO A 508 -18.70 -19.04 -2.13
CA PRO A 508 -17.94 -18.81 -0.90
C PRO A 508 -16.52 -18.26 -1.12
N ARG A 509 -16.03 -17.41 -0.22
CA ARG A 509 -14.67 -16.83 -0.22
C ARG A 509 -13.92 -17.11 1.06
N ASP A 510 -12.58 -17.14 0.97
CA ASP A 510 -11.72 -17.14 2.14
C ASP A 510 -11.88 -15.81 2.91
N PRO A 511 -12.28 -15.85 4.20
CA PRO A 511 -12.34 -14.66 5.05
C PRO A 511 -11.03 -13.87 5.11
N ALA A 512 -9.87 -14.51 4.97
CA ALA A 512 -8.58 -13.83 4.95
C ALA A 512 -8.39 -12.98 3.68
N GLU A 513 -8.85 -13.46 2.52
CA GLU A 513 -8.83 -12.68 1.27
C GLU A 513 -9.80 -11.51 1.31
N VAL A 514 -11.00 -11.72 1.87
CA VAL A 514 -11.97 -10.63 2.09
C VAL A 514 -11.39 -9.56 3.00
N ALA A 515 -10.74 -9.96 4.11
CA ALA A 515 -10.10 -9.01 5.03
C ALA A 515 -8.95 -8.25 4.36
N ARG A 516 -8.09 -8.93 3.58
CA ARG A 516 -7.04 -8.29 2.77
C ARG A 516 -7.63 -7.29 1.77
N PHE A 517 -8.69 -7.68 1.06
CA PHE A 517 -9.39 -6.83 0.10
C PHE A 517 -9.92 -5.55 0.78
N VAL A 518 -10.59 -5.67 1.91
CA VAL A 518 -11.10 -4.50 2.64
C VAL A 518 -9.95 -3.63 3.14
N ALA A 519 -8.93 -4.23 3.77
CA ALA A 519 -7.78 -3.48 4.27
C ALA A 519 -7.07 -2.68 3.16
N LEU A 520 -6.76 -3.32 2.04
CA LEU A 520 -5.89 -2.75 1.01
C LEU A 520 -6.65 -1.98 -0.07
N ARG A 521 -7.89 -2.36 -0.42
CA ARG A 521 -8.66 -1.67 -1.48
C ARG A 521 -9.69 -0.68 -0.95
N VAL A 522 -10.17 -0.85 0.29
CA VAL A 522 -11.22 0.00 0.88
C VAL A 522 -10.66 0.94 1.96
N LEU A 523 -9.83 0.43 2.88
CA LEU A 523 -9.28 1.27 3.96
C LEU A 523 -8.12 2.15 3.49
N HIS A 524 -7.28 1.65 2.57
CA HIS A 524 -6.13 2.35 2.02
C HIS A 524 -6.16 2.34 0.48
N PRO A 525 -7.15 3.00 -0.15
CA PRO A 525 -7.41 2.87 -1.58
C PRO A 525 -6.16 3.19 -2.42
N GLU A 526 -5.79 2.23 -3.26
CA GLU A 526 -4.57 2.27 -4.06
C GLU A 526 -4.56 3.36 -5.13
N THR A 527 -3.36 3.82 -5.47
CA THR A 527 -3.07 4.33 -6.82
C THR A 527 -2.82 3.12 -7.74
N ASP A 528 -3.36 3.10 -8.96
CA ASP A 528 -3.23 1.98 -9.92
C ASP A 528 -1.77 1.51 -10.15
N TYR A 529 -0.79 2.39 -9.95
CA TYR A 529 0.63 2.06 -10.05
C TYR A 529 1.15 1.10 -8.95
N TRP A 530 0.59 1.16 -7.74
CA TRP A 530 0.92 0.23 -6.66
C TRP A 530 0.31 -1.16 -6.92
N ARG A 531 -0.95 -1.20 -7.40
CA ARG A 531 -1.65 -2.44 -7.82
C ARG A 531 -0.83 -3.26 -8.79
N SER A 532 -0.43 -2.61 -9.89
CA SER A 532 0.34 -3.27 -10.94
C SER A 532 1.68 -3.79 -10.44
N GLY A 533 2.32 -3.07 -9.50
CA GLY A 533 3.59 -3.49 -8.94
C GLY A 533 3.51 -4.65 -7.97
N ILE A 534 2.53 -4.67 -7.06
CA ILE A 534 2.38 -5.76 -6.10
C ILE A 534 1.90 -7.06 -6.79
N ALA A 535 1.02 -6.94 -7.79
CA ALA A 535 0.59 -8.07 -8.62
C ALA A 535 1.76 -8.65 -9.43
N ALA A 536 2.55 -7.78 -10.07
CA ALA A 536 3.74 -8.20 -10.79
C ALA A 536 4.80 -8.85 -9.87
N ALA A 537 4.97 -8.33 -8.65
CA ALA A 537 5.88 -8.91 -7.65
C ALA A 537 5.41 -10.30 -7.19
N ALA A 538 4.13 -10.47 -6.84
CA ALA A 538 3.59 -11.75 -6.38
C ALA A 538 3.69 -12.84 -7.46
N ARG A 539 3.39 -12.49 -8.72
CA ARG A 539 3.55 -13.41 -9.84
C ARG A 539 5.01 -13.74 -10.13
N TYR A 540 5.91 -12.76 -10.07
CA TYR A 540 7.35 -12.98 -10.21
C TYR A 540 7.88 -14.00 -9.19
N VAL A 541 7.46 -13.90 -7.92
CA VAL A 541 7.87 -14.85 -6.87
C VAL A 541 7.39 -16.27 -7.18
N ARG A 542 6.16 -16.41 -7.69
CA ARG A 542 5.56 -17.71 -8.02
C ARG A 542 6.19 -18.40 -9.22
N GLU A 543 6.46 -17.64 -10.28
CA GLU A 543 6.78 -18.18 -11.60
C GLU A 543 8.27 -18.05 -11.97
N VAL A 544 8.99 -17.10 -11.38
CA VAL A 544 10.35 -16.72 -11.80
C VAL A 544 11.38 -16.89 -10.67
N ALA A 545 11.02 -16.60 -9.42
CA ALA A 545 11.96 -16.71 -8.30
C ALA A 545 12.20 -18.18 -7.91
N LYS A 546 13.45 -18.63 -8.02
CA LYS A 546 13.84 -20.02 -7.68
C LYS A 546 13.80 -20.34 -6.19
N ASP A 547 13.98 -19.32 -5.34
CA ASP A 547 14.16 -19.49 -3.90
C ASP A 547 13.02 -18.84 -3.07
N GLY A 548 11.93 -18.41 -3.72
CA GLY A 548 10.83 -17.69 -3.06
C GLY A 548 11.16 -16.27 -2.62
N VAL A 549 12.36 -15.77 -2.96
CA VAL A 549 12.84 -14.43 -2.61
C VAL A 549 12.57 -13.45 -3.77
N LEU A 550 12.02 -12.28 -3.47
CA LEU A 550 11.72 -11.24 -4.46
C LEU A 550 13.00 -10.47 -4.87
N LYS A 551 13.85 -11.14 -5.66
CA LYS A 551 15.11 -10.63 -6.20
C LYS A 551 15.01 -10.33 -7.69
N VAL A 552 14.51 -9.13 -8.00
CA VAL A 552 14.25 -8.67 -9.37
C VAL A 552 15.41 -7.79 -9.89
N ALA A 553 15.83 -7.99 -11.14
CA ALA A 553 16.81 -7.12 -11.81
C ALA A 553 16.23 -5.70 -12.03
N TYR A 554 17.09 -4.67 -12.02
CA TYR A 554 16.62 -3.28 -12.05
C TYR A 554 15.82 -2.93 -13.32
N ASP A 555 16.28 -3.45 -14.45
CA ASP A 555 15.71 -3.27 -15.79
C ASP A 555 14.63 -4.30 -16.12
N TYR A 556 14.26 -5.17 -15.17
CA TYR A 556 13.24 -6.16 -15.39
C TYR A 556 11.88 -5.49 -15.60
N VAL A 557 11.33 -5.76 -16.79
CA VAL A 557 9.98 -5.42 -17.21
C VAL A 557 9.21 -6.72 -17.39
N THR A 558 7.98 -6.75 -16.94
CA THR A 558 7.11 -7.94 -17.09
C THR A 558 6.88 -8.26 -18.57
N PRO A 559 6.90 -9.55 -18.96
CA PRO A 559 6.69 -9.96 -20.35
C PRO A 559 5.32 -9.52 -20.90
N VAL A 560 5.28 -9.18 -22.20
CA VAL A 560 4.06 -8.68 -22.87
C VAL A 560 3.20 -9.82 -23.44
N ASP A 561 3.82 -10.94 -23.81
CA ASP A 561 3.17 -12.01 -24.59
C ASP A 561 2.64 -13.18 -23.73
N GLU A 562 2.76 -13.11 -22.40
CA GLU A 562 2.52 -14.25 -21.48
C GLU A 562 1.30 -14.07 -20.56
N GLY A 563 0.34 -13.22 -20.95
CA GLY A 563 -0.91 -13.06 -20.18
C GLY A 563 -0.70 -12.43 -18.79
N TRP A 564 0.30 -11.56 -18.63
CA TRP A 564 0.47 -10.74 -17.44
C TRP A 564 -0.55 -9.59 -17.45
N GLU A 565 -1.37 -9.46 -16.40
CA GLU A 565 -2.30 -8.31 -16.25
C GLU A 565 -1.57 -6.96 -16.31
N SER A 566 -0.30 -6.95 -15.87
CA SER A 566 0.59 -5.80 -15.91
C SER A 566 1.69 -5.99 -16.95
N ALA A 567 1.37 -6.46 -18.16
CA ALA A 567 2.32 -6.57 -19.27
C ALA A 567 3.08 -5.25 -19.54
N GLY A 568 4.41 -5.31 -19.67
CA GLY A 568 5.24 -4.12 -19.89
C GLY A 568 5.47 -3.25 -18.64
N PHE A 569 5.16 -3.76 -17.44
CA PHE A 569 5.32 -3.03 -16.18
C PHE A 569 6.77 -3.08 -15.69
N PRO A 570 7.37 -1.93 -15.30
CA PRO A 570 8.77 -1.85 -14.88
C PRO A 570 8.95 -2.28 -13.41
N LEU A 571 8.77 -3.58 -13.13
CA LEU A 571 8.81 -4.14 -11.77
C LEU A 571 10.15 -3.89 -11.06
N GLY A 572 11.27 -3.95 -11.78
CA GLY A 572 12.59 -3.66 -11.20
C GLY A 572 12.75 -2.23 -10.69
N THR A 573 12.25 -1.26 -11.47
CA THR A 573 12.26 0.16 -11.09
C THR A 573 11.24 0.45 -9.98
N TRP A 574 10.07 -0.20 -10.03
CA TRP A 574 9.06 -0.06 -8.99
C TRP A 574 9.56 -0.53 -7.62
N LEU A 575 10.22 -1.70 -7.54
CA LEU A 575 10.81 -2.21 -6.30
C LEU A 575 11.94 -1.33 -5.76
N ARG A 576 12.72 -0.70 -6.65
CA ARG A 576 13.74 0.30 -6.25
C ARG A 576 13.09 1.46 -5.51
N ASN A 577 11.98 1.98 -6.02
CA ASN A 577 11.28 3.09 -5.40
C ASN A 577 10.71 2.68 -4.03
N GLN A 578 10.15 1.48 -3.90
CA GLN A 578 9.67 0.97 -2.59
C GLN A 578 10.81 0.87 -1.56
N ARG A 579 11.99 0.38 -1.97
CA ARG A 579 13.19 0.33 -1.10
C ARG A 579 13.73 1.72 -0.74
N MET A 580 13.48 2.72 -1.57
CA MET A 580 13.87 4.11 -1.30
C MET A 580 12.91 4.72 -0.26
N ASP A 581 11.61 4.53 -0.44
CA ASP A 581 10.57 5.01 0.48
C ASP A 581 10.65 4.31 1.84
N TYR A 582 10.98 3.02 1.87
CA TYR A 582 11.25 2.28 3.11
C TYR A 582 12.44 2.88 3.88
N ARG A 583 13.56 3.16 3.19
CA ARG A 583 14.74 3.80 3.80
C ARG A 583 14.48 5.23 4.27
N ALA A 584 13.59 5.95 3.59
CA ALA A 584 13.18 7.28 3.96
C ALA A 584 12.15 7.30 5.12
N GLY A 585 11.64 6.13 5.53
CA GLY A 585 10.58 6.03 6.54
C GLY A 585 9.22 6.54 6.06
N THR A 586 9.04 6.71 4.75
CA THR A 586 7.81 7.25 4.13
C THR A 586 6.88 6.17 3.61
N LEU A 587 7.33 4.92 3.54
CA LEU A 587 6.50 3.79 3.12
C LEU A 587 5.55 3.37 4.25
N ALA A 588 4.24 3.34 3.96
CA ALA A 588 3.22 2.98 4.93
C ALA A 588 3.45 1.59 5.55
N PRO A 589 3.23 1.39 6.87
CA PRO A 589 3.49 0.12 7.56
C PRO A 589 2.84 -1.11 6.91
N GLU A 590 1.64 -0.94 6.36
CA GLU A 590 0.87 -2.00 5.70
C GLU A 590 1.54 -2.44 4.39
N ARG A 591 2.18 -1.51 3.67
CA ARG A 591 2.94 -1.80 2.44
C ARG A 591 4.26 -2.49 2.71
N VAL A 592 4.91 -2.12 3.81
CA VAL A 592 6.10 -2.82 4.31
C VAL A 592 5.75 -4.29 4.54
N LYS A 593 4.70 -4.53 5.33
CA LYS A 593 4.27 -5.89 5.66
C LYS A 593 3.90 -6.72 4.41
N ALA A 594 3.16 -6.14 3.46
CA ALA A 594 2.78 -6.85 2.23
C ALA A 594 4.00 -7.26 1.37
N LEU A 595 5.04 -6.43 1.32
CA LEU A 595 6.27 -6.77 0.59
C LEU A 595 7.14 -7.78 1.36
N GLU A 596 7.14 -7.73 2.69
CA GLU A 596 7.81 -8.72 3.55
C GLU A 596 7.19 -10.11 3.42
N GLU A 597 5.85 -10.20 3.34
CA GLU A 597 5.14 -11.46 3.07
C GLU A 597 5.51 -12.07 1.71
N LEU A 598 5.90 -11.25 0.73
CA LEU A 598 6.40 -11.68 -0.58
C LEU A 598 7.92 -11.94 -0.60
N GLY A 599 8.61 -11.89 0.54
CA GLY A 599 10.04 -12.15 0.62
C GLY A 599 10.91 -11.04 0.02
N VAL A 600 10.51 -9.77 0.15
CA VAL A 600 11.33 -8.64 -0.33
C VAL A 600 12.66 -8.55 0.41
N VAL A 601 13.74 -8.40 -0.34
CA VAL A 601 15.04 -8.03 0.23
C VAL A 601 15.13 -6.51 0.30
N TRP A 602 15.01 -5.94 1.50
CA TRP A 602 15.14 -4.49 1.73
C TRP A 602 16.58 -4.00 1.50
N SER A 603 17.55 -4.78 1.97
CA SER A 603 18.98 -4.49 1.85
C SER A 603 19.74 -5.69 1.28
N HIS A 604 20.18 -5.57 0.02
CA HIS A 604 21.00 -6.59 -0.65
C HIS A 604 22.32 -6.85 0.07
N ARG A 605 22.87 -5.83 0.76
CA ARG A 605 24.14 -5.95 1.49
C ARG A 605 24.00 -6.81 2.74
N ASP A 606 22.87 -6.68 3.44
CA ASP A 606 22.64 -7.41 4.69
C ASP A 606 22.32 -8.87 4.39
N HIS A 607 21.49 -9.12 3.37
CA HIS A 607 21.23 -10.46 2.90
C HIS A 607 22.52 -11.17 2.41
N ALA A 608 23.37 -10.49 1.64
CA ALA A 608 24.66 -11.06 1.19
C ALA A 608 25.65 -11.32 2.34
N PHE A 609 25.56 -10.55 3.43
CA PHE A 609 26.35 -10.79 4.63
C PHE A 609 25.86 -12.05 5.38
N GLU A 610 24.55 -12.24 5.53
CA GLU A 610 23.96 -13.44 6.14
C GLU A 610 24.32 -14.71 5.36
N GLU A 611 24.25 -14.68 4.01
CA GLU A 611 24.69 -15.80 3.18
C GLU A 611 26.17 -16.14 3.40
N GLY A 612 27.02 -15.12 3.49
CA GLY A 612 28.45 -15.30 3.77
C GLY A 612 28.72 -15.81 5.18
N LEU A 613 27.96 -15.34 6.18
CA LEU A 613 28.06 -15.78 7.57
C LEU A 613 27.67 -17.25 7.71
N ALA A 614 26.62 -17.68 7.01
CA ALA A 614 26.24 -19.09 6.93
C ALA A 614 27.35 -19.95 6.30
N ALA A 615 27.97 -19.49 5.21
CA ALA A 615 29.12 -20.17 4.60
C ALA A 615 30.34 -20.22 5.54
N ALA A 616 30.58 -19.17 6.33
CA ALA A 616 31.64 -19.12 7.33
C ALA A 616 31.41 -20.11 8.48
N ARG A 617 30.18 -20.22 9.00
CA ARG A 617 29.81 -21.20 10.03
C ARG A 617 30.05 -22.63 9.54
N ARG A 618 29.65 -22.95 8.30
CA ARG A 618 29.90 -24.26 7.68
C ARG A 618 31.38 -24.55 7.47
N TRP A 619 32.14 -23.56 7.00
CA TRP A 619 33.59 -23.70 6.86
C TRP A 619 34.24 -24.01 8.21
N ALA A 620 33.87 -23.25 9.25
CA ALA A 620 34.42 -23.41 10.60
C ALA A 620 34.03 -24.73 11.25
N SER A 621 32.81 -25.23 11.04
CA SER A 621 32.40 -26.54 11.56
C SER A 621 33.19 -27.70 10.97
N GLU A 622 33.56 -27.62 9.68
CA GLU A 622 34.32 -28.67 9.00
C GLU A 622 35.83 -28.60 9.34
N HIS A 623 36.41 -27.40 9.34
CA HIS A 623 37.86 -27.22 9.45
C HIS A 623 38.35 -26.85 10.86
N GLY A 624 37.43 -26.57 11.79
CA GLY A 624 37.73 -26.16 13.17
C GLY A 624 38.25 -24.72 13.31
N HIS A 625 38.15 -23.90 12.26
CA HIS A 625 38.61 -22.51 12.20
C HIS A 625 38.01 -21.75 11.01
N PHE A 626 37.95 -20.41 11.06
CA PHE A 626 37.52 -19.55 9.95
C PHE A 626 38.69 -18.77 9.32
N LEU A 627 39.62 -19.53 8.72
CA LEU A 627 40.78 -18.99 7.99
C LEU A 627 40.91 -19.56 6.58
N PRO A 628 39.86 -19.43 5.72
CA PRO A 628 39.92 -19.99 4.38
C PRO A 628 41.07 -19.38 3.56
N PRO A 629 41.78 -20.17 2.74
CA PRO A 629 42.66 -19.67 1.69
C PRO A 629 41.91 -18.72 0.75
N ALA A 630 42.61 -17.75 0.15
CA ALA A 630 41.96 -16.72 -0.67
C ALA A 630 41.15 -17.26 -1.87
N HIS A 631 41.51 -18.45 -2.37
CA HIS A 631 40.83 -19.11 -3.50
C HIS A 631 39.76 -20.12 -3.06
N ALA A 632 39.48 -20.25 -1.76
CA ALA A 632 38.54 -21.23 -1.25
C ALA A 632 37.09 -20.90 -1.67
N VAL A 633 36.40 -21.94 -2.14
CA VAL A 633 34.98 -21.92 -2.49
C VAL A 633 34.30 -23.05 -1.71
N TRP A 634 33.17 -22.77 -1.09
CA TRP A 634 32.39 -23.72 -0.29
C TRP A 634 30.93 -23.70 -0.73
N ASP A 635 30.38 -24.83 -1.17
CA ASP A 635 29.02 -24.94 -1.72
C ASP A 635 28.70 -23.88 -2.80
N GLY A 636 29.67 -23.59 -3.66
CA GLY A 636 29.56 -22.56 -4.71
C GLY A 636 29.74 -21.11 -4.22
N TYR A 637 29.86 -20.88 -2.92
CA TYR A 637 30.11 -19.55 -2.34
C TYR A 637 31.62 -19.26 -2.23
N PRO A 638 32.14 -18.13 -2.73
CA PRO A 638 33.57 -17.78 -2.70
C PRO A 638 34.03 -17.27 -1.32
N VAL A 639 33.96 -18.15 -0.31
CA VAL A 639 34.21 -17.85 1.11
C VAL A 639 35.60 -17.27 1.37
N GLY A 640 36.62 -17.67 0.61
CA GLY A 640 37.99 -17.16 0.72
C GLY A 640 38.10 -15.68 0.35
N THR A 641 37.51 -15.29 -0.77
CA THR A 641 37.45 -13.89 -1.22
C THR A 641 36.63 -13.04 -0.25
N TRP A 642 35.50 -13.56 0.21
CA TRP A 642 34.63 -12.89 1.17
C TRP A 642 35.36 -12.62 2.50
N ALA A 643 36.02 -13.63 3.08
CA ALA A 643 36.81 -13.48 4.31
C ALA A 643 37.95 -12.47 4.16
N LYS A 644 38.65 -12.46 3.02
CA LYS A 644 39.70 -11.47 2.72
C LYS A 644 39.16 -10.04 2.72
N ASN A 645 37.99 -9.82 2.11
CA ASN A 645 37.36 -8.51 2.06
C ASN A 645 36.93 -8.05 3.47
N LEU A 646 36.37 -8.96 4.27
CA LEU A 646 35.99 -8.67 5.65
C LEU A 646 37.19 -8.31 6.53
N ARG A 647 38.33 -9.02 6.41
CA ARG A 647 39.56 -8.67 7.14
C ARG A 647 40.07 -7.28 6.76
N THR A 648 39.91 -6.91 5.49
CA THR A 648 40.27 -5.57 5.02
C THR A 648 39.35 -4.52 5.63
N ALA A 649 38.04 -4.78 5.64
CA ALA A 649 37.06 -3.90 6.28
C ALA A 649 37.25 -3.79 7.81
N ALA A 650 37.66 -4.87 8.48
CA ALA A 650 37.96 -4.87 9.91
C ALA A 650 39.19 -4.01 10.23
N ARG A 651 40.29 -4.16 9.48
CA ARG A 651 41.50 -3.33 9.65
C ARG A 651 41.23 -1.84 9.39
N LEU A 652 40.37 -1.53 8.42
CA LEU A 652 39.93 -0.14 8.19
C LEU A 652 39.12 0.40 9.38
N ALA A 653 38.29 -0.44 10.01
CA ALA A 653 37.56 -0.06 11.21
C ALA A 653 38.50 0.16 12.41
N ASP A 654 39.49 -0.71 12.60
CA ASP A 654 40.51 -0.57 13.64
C ASP A 654 41.32 0.73 13.49
N ALA A 655 41.84 0.98 12.27
CA ALA A 655 42.59 2.21 11.99
C ALA A 655 41.75 3.49 12.20
N ARG A 656 40.44 3.44 11.89
CA ARG A 656 39.53 4.55 12.15
C ARG A 656 39.31 4.78 13.65
N ALA A 657 39.16 3.70 14.43
CA ALA A 657 39.01 3.80 15.87
C ALA A 657 40.25 4.46 16.52
N GLU A 658 41.45 4.07 16.10
CA GLU A 658 42.71 4.67 16.55
C GLU A 658 42.81 6.17 16.18
N GLN A 659 42.41 6.55 14.97
CA GLN A 659 42.42 7.96 14.53
C GLN A 659 41.45 8.84 15.32
N LEU A 660 40.25 8.32 15.61
CA LEU A 660 39.24 9.00 16.43
C LEU A 660 39.73 9.17 17.87
N GLU A 661 40.34 8.14 18.45
CA GLU A 661 40.97 8.21 19.78
C GLU A 661 42.13 9.22 19.81
N ALA A 662 42.87 9.36 18.70
CA ALA A 662 43.91 10.37 18.52
C ALA A 662 43.39 11.79 18.21
N GLY A 663 42.07 12.00 18.11
CA GLY A 663 41.45 13.32 17.90
C GLY A 663 41.60 13.90 16.49
N LEU A 664 41.87 13.06 15.49
CA LEU A 664 41.95 13.49 14.09
C LEU A 664 40.53 13.61 13.46
N PRO A 665 40.32 14.48 12.45
CA PRO A 665 39.05 14.60 11.76
C PRO A 665 38.60 13.27 11.15
N ASP A 666 37.29 13.02 11.11
CA ASP A 666 36.70 11.86 10.46
C ASP A 666 36.65 12.10 8.93
N ASP A 667 37.79 12.03 8.24
CA ASP A 667 37.79 12.04 6.79
C ASP A 667 37.08 10.78 6.25
N ALA A 668 36.15 11.00 5.31
CA ALA A 668 35.13 10.06 4.89
C ALA A 668 35.66 8.76 4.24
N PHE A 669 36.09 7.79 5.06
CA PHE A 669 36.34 6.42 4.66
C PHE A 669 35.05 5.59 4.77
N ALA A 670 34.28 5.53 3.69
CA ALA A 670 33.18 4.56 3.57
C ALA A 670 33.76 3.15 3.34
N GLY A 671 33.64 2.24 4.32
CA GLY A 671 34.04 0.82 4.11
C GLY A 671 34.39 -0.02 5.33
N GLY A 672 34.41 0.53 6.55
CA GLY A 672 34.68 -0.25 7.77
C GLY A 672 33.59 -1.29 8.08
N LEU A 673 33.98 -2.42 8.67
CA LEU A 673 33.05 -3.43 9.17
C LEU A 673 32.31 -2.91 10.40
N SER A 674 30.98 -3.08 10.48
CA SER A 674 30.23 -2.69 11.68
C SER A 674 30.57 -3.58 12.87
N GLN A 675 30.41 -3.04 14.09
CA GLN A 675 30.69 -3.77 15.33
C GLN A 675 29.88 -5.07 15.44
N GLU A 676 28.57 -5.01 15.19
CA GLU A 676 27.67 -6.18 15.19
C GLU A 676 28.15 -7.29 14.24
N ARG A 677 28.61 -6.93 13.04
CA ARG A 677 29.14 -7.89 12.07
C ARG A 677 30.47 -8.49 12.49
N ARG A 678 31.30 -7.73 13.20
CA ARG A 678 32.55 -8.22 13.77
C ARG A 678 32.28 -9.22 14.88
N GLU A 679 31.38 -8.90 15.81
CA GLU A 679 30.98 -9.79 16.90
C GLU A 679 30.44 -11.13 16.37
N ALA A 680 29.61 -11.10 15.32
CA ALA A 680 29.10 -12.31 14.67
C ALA A 680 30.20 -13.20 14.04
N LEU A 681 31.31 -12.62 13.59
CA LEU A 681 32.47 -13.36 13.06
C LEU A 681 33.40 -13.84 14.17
N ASP A 682 33.58 -13.05 15.22
CA ASP A 682 34.36 -13.41 16.41
C ASP A 682 33.72 -14.59 17.15
N GLU A 683 32.38 -14.71 17.13
CA GLU A 683 31.66 -15.88 17.66
C GLU A 683 32.03 -17.17 16.90
N ILE A 684 32.34 -17.07 15.60
CA ILE A 684 32.74 -18.22 14.77
C ILE A 684 34.20 -18.60 15.05
N ASP A 685 35.10 -17.61 15.00
CA ASP A 685 36.53 -17.79 15.26
C ASP A 685 37.15 -16.44 15.65
N PRO A 686 37.48 -16.20 16.94
CA PRO A 686 38.10 -14.95 17.37
C PRO A 686 39.44 -14.64 16.66
N GLY A 687 40.09 -15.66 16.09
CA GLY A 687 41.32 -15.54 15.32
C GLY A 687 41.12 -15.24 13.84
N TRP A 688 39.89 -14.97 13.37
CA TRP A 688 39.60 -14.82 11.94
C TRP A 688 40.28 -13.62 11.29
N SER A 689 40.54 -12.54 12.03
CA SER A 689 41.20 -11.31 11.56
C SER A 689 42.47 -11.00 12.37
N PRO A 690 43.57 -11.74 12.15
CA PRO A 690 44.81 -11.50 12.87
C PRO A 690 45.49 -10.20 12.41
N VAL A 691 46.26 -9.60 13.32
CA VAL A 691 47.14 -8.45 13.06
C VAL A 691 48.35 -8.80 12.19
N TRP A 692 48.66 -10.08 12.04
CA TRP A 692 49.70 -10.63 11.17
C TRP A 692 49.12 -11.38 9.96
N ASP A 693 49.98 -12.09 9.23
CA ASP A 693 49.57 -12.85 8.05
C ASP A 693 48.54 -13.94 8.37
N ALA A 694 47.44 -13.96 7.63
CA ALA A 694 46.35 -14.92 7.83
C ALA A 694 46.73 -16.35 7.43
N GLY A 695 47.73 -16.52 6.54
CA GLY A 695 48.31 -17.83 6.23
C GLY A 695 49.11 -18.37 7.42
N TRP A 696 49.91 -17.53 8.08
CA TRP A 696 50.62 -17.90 9.30
C TRP A 696 49.64 -18.35 10.40
N GLN A 697 48.57 -17.58 10.65
CA GLN A 697 47.53 -17.94 11.62
C GLN A 697 46.83 -19.26 11.26
N ARG A 698 46.59 -19.50 9.96
CA ARG A 698 46.02 -20.75 9.47
C ARG A 698 46.92 -21.93 9.79
N CYS A 699 48.22 -21.86 9.47
CA CYS A 699 49.17 -22.93 9.76
C CYS A 699 49.27 -23.24 11.26
N LEU A 700 49.29 -22.20 12.12
CA LEU A 700 49.21 -22.38 13.57
C LEU A 700 47.99 -23.21 13.98
N ARG A 701 46.81 -22.86 13.46
CA ARG A 701 45.56 -23.56 13.78
C ARG A 701 45.52 -24.98 13.22
N LEU A 702 46.09 -25.21 12.04
CA LEU A 702 46.22 -26.55 11.46
C LEU A 702 47.14 -27.44 12.29
N VAL A 703 48.26 -26.92 12.79
CA VAL A 703 49.13 -27.68 13.71
C VAL A 703 48.40 -27.96 15.02
N GLN A 704 47.71 -26.98 15.61
CA GLN A 704 46.90 -27.20 16.82
C GLN A 704 45.84 -28.29 16.62
N ASN A 705 45.11 -28.27 15.50
CA ASN A 705 44.13 -29.29 15.18
C ASN A 705 44.77 -30.67 14.99
N HIS A 706 45.95 -30.74 14.34
CA HIS A 706 46.70 -31.98 14.18
C HIS A 706 47.15 -32.57 15.53
N LEU A 707 47.68 -31.73 16.43
CA LEU A 707 48.07 -32.13 17.78
C LEU A 707 46.86 -32.57 18.62
N ALA A 708 45.74 -31.86 18.53
CA ALA A 708 44.50 -32.22 19.22
C ALA A 708 43.93 -33.58 18.75
N GLN A 709 44.21 -33.98 17.51
CA GLN A 709 43.88 -35.29 16.96
C GLN A 709 44.90 -36.40 17.32
N GLY A 710 45.89 -36.09 18.17
CA GLY A 710 46.92 -37.03 18.64
C GLY A 710 48.17 -37.09 17.76
N GLY A 711 48.33 -36.17 16.81
CA GLY A 711 49.54 -36.03 16.01
C GLY A 711 50.72 -35.43 16.80
N SER A 712 51.92 -35.52 16.23
CA SER A 712 53.14 -34.88 16.76
C SER A 712 53.50 -33.63 15.95
N VAL A 713 54.35 -32.77 16.50
CA VAL A 713 54.84 -31.58 15.78
C VAL A 713 55.61 -32.02 14.53
N PRO A 714 55.25 -31.55 13.32
CA PRO A 714 55.96 -31.89 12.10
C PRO A 714 57.26 -31.09 12.01
N TRP A 715 58.39 -31.80 11.91
CA TRP A 715 59.72 -31.19 11.90
C TRP A 715 60.30 -31.08 10.49
N GLU A 716 59.88 -31.98 9.60
CA GLU A 716 60.42 -32.06 8.24
C GLU A 716 59.41 -31.61 7.18
N ALA A 717 59.91 -30.97 6.13
CA ALA A 717 59.08 -30.52 5.03
C ALA A 717 58.42 -31.72 4.34
N GLY A 718 57.10 -31.64 4.14
CA GLY A 718 56.29 -32.68 3.50
C GLY A 718 55.77 -33.77 4.44
N GLU A 719 56.10 -33.72 5.74
CA GLU A 719 55.64 -34.70 6.74
C GLU A 719 54.11 -34.64 6.95
N VAL A 720 53.58 -33.42 7.08
CA VAL A 720 52.14 -33.17 7.24
C VAL A 720 51.74 -32.04 6.31
N VAL A 721 50.86 -32.35 5.36
CA VAL A 721 50.29 -31.38 4.42
C VAL A 721 48.77 -31.36 4.59
N VAL A 722 48.23 -30.23 5.04
CA VAL A 722 46.78 -30.06 5.30
C VAL A 722 46.32 -28.76 4.65
N GLN A 723 45.19 -28.81 3.95
CA GLN A 723 44.66 -27.68 3.16
C GLN A 723 45.69 -27.06 2.17
N GLY A 724 46.62 -27.88 1.66
CA GLY A 724 47.69 -27.45 0.75
C GLY A 724 48.87 -26.74 1.44
N GLU A 725 48.88 -26.63 2.77
CA GLU A 725 49.97 -26.05 3.55
C GLU A 725 50.91 -27.15 4.08
N ASP A 726 52.21 -26.97 3.88
CA ASP A 726 53.27 -27.85 4.40
C ASP A 726 53.65 -27.41 5.82
N LEU A 727 53.10 -28.09 6.83
CA LEU A 727 53.22 -27.68 8.22
C LEU A 727 54.65 -27.82 8.74
N GLY A 728 55.40 -28.84 8.31
CA GLY A 728 56.80 -29.02 8.73
C GLY A 728 57.72 -27.96 8.14
N ARG A 729 57.49 -27.58 6.88
CA ARG A 729 58.18 -26.41 6.30
C ARG A 729 57.86 -25.12 7.05
N TRP A 730 56.61 -24.93 7.45
CA TRP A 730 56.19 -23.76 8.22
C TRP A 730 56.83 -23.72 9.61
N VAL A 731 56.86 -24.84 10.34
CA VAL A 731 57.53 -24.97 11.65
C VAL A 731 59.01 -24.60 11.52
N LYS A 732 59.73 -25.17 10.55
CA LYS A 732 61.14 -24.86 10.30
C LYS A 732 61.35 -23.39 9.94
N GLY A 733 60.46 -22.81 9.14
CA GLY A 733 60.47 -21.39 8.79
C GLY A 733 60.33 -20.48 10.02
N CYS A 734 59.41 -20.81 10.93
CA CYS A 734 59.22 -20.06 12.17
C CYS A 734 60.46 -20.13 13.08
N ARG A 735 61.08 -21.32 13.22
CA ARG A 735 62.29 -21.50 14.04
C ARG A 735 63.51 -20.75 13.49
N LEU A 736 63.73 -20.79 12.18
CA LEU A 736 64.84 -20.08 11.53
C LEU A 736 64.62 -18.56 11.50
N GLY A 737 63.38 -18.12 11.39
CA GLY A 737 62.97 -16.72 11.36
C GLY A 737 62.53 -16.16 12.72
N TRP A 738 62.93 -16.78 13.84
CA TRP A 738 62.38 -16.49 15.17
C TRP A 738 62.42 -15.01 15.55
N GLU A 739 63.55 -14.34 15.27
CA GLU A 739 63.76 -12.91 15.56
C GLU A 739 62.87 -11.98 14.73
N ALA A 740 62.30 -12.45 13.62
CA ALA A 740 61.39 -11.69 12.78
C ALA A 740 59.92 -11.85 13.19
N LEU A 741 59.61 -12.75 14.12
CA LEU A 741 58.27 -12.97 14.65
C LEU A 741 57.91 -11.92 15.71
N GLN A 742 56.63 -11.53 15.77
CA GLN A 742 56.13 -10.65 16.82
C GLN A 742 56.18 -11.35 18.18
N PRO A 743 56.30 -10.63 19.32
CA PRO A 743 56.33 -11.25 20.66
C PRO A 743 55.15 -12.18 20.94
N ALA A 744 53.95 -11.81 20.49
CA ALA A 744 52.77 -12.65 20.63
C ALA A 744 52.83 -13.93 19.77
N GLN A 745 53.48 -13.88 18.59
CA GLN A 745 53.71 -15.09 17.77
C GLN A 745 54.71 -16.02 18.45
N GLN A 746 55.82 -15.50 18.99
CA GLN A 746 56.80 -16.27 19.75
C GLN A 746 56.13 -16.95 20.95
N TRP A 747 55.34 -16.19 21.72
CA TRP A 747 54.59 -16.72 22.85
C TRP A 747 53.62 -17.84 22.44
N LEU A 748 52.88 -17.68 21.34
CA LEU A 748 51.98 -18.72 20.83
C LEU A 748 52.75 -19.98 20.41
N LEU A 749 53.89 -19.83 19.73
CA LEU A 749 54.71 -20.97 19.32
C LEU A 749 55.31 -21.72 20.53
N GLU A 750 55.82 -21.01 21.53
CA GLU A 750 56.37 -21.60 22.75
C GLU A 750 55.28 -22.28 23.58
N ASN A 751 54.18 -21.59 23.85
CA ASN A 751 53.19 -22.03 24.84
C ASN A 751 52.09 -22.91 24.24
N ALA A 752 51.71 -22.69 22.98
CA ALA A 752 50.68 -23.50 22.32
C ALA A 752 51.25 -24.69 21.56
N LEU A 753 52.49 -24.60 21.05
CA LEU A 753 53.10 -25.67 20.22
C LEU A 753 54.41 -26.26 20.79
N GLY A 754 55.00 -25.67 21.84
CA GLY A 754 56.27 -26.14 22.41
C GLY A 754 57.49 -25.90 21.51
N LEU A 755 57.44 -24.89 20.64
CA LEU A 755 58.51 -24.57 19.68
C LEU A 755 59.42 -23.47 20.23
N GLY A 756 60.73 -23.55 19.91
CA GLY A 756 61.72 -22.52 20.24
C GLY A 756 62.60 -22.14 19.04
N PRO A 757 63.48 -21.13 19.18
CA PRO A 757 64.36 -20.67 18.10
C PRO A 757 65.27 -21.79 17.58
N ALA A 758 65.64 -21.71 16.30
CA ALA A 758 66.62 -22.63 15.72
C ALA A 758 68.01 -22.48 16.37
N GLY A 759 68.65 -23.60 16.71
CA GLY A 759 70.01 -23.65 17.25
C GLY A 759 71.07 -23.20 16.24
N GLU A 760 72.29 -22.93 16.69
CA GLU A 760 73.38 -22.45 15.82
C GLU A 760 73.72 -23.43 14.69
N ASP A 761 73.64 -24.74 14.95
CA ASP A 761 73.90 -25.80 13.98
C ASP A 761 72.82 -25.92 12.89
N GLU A 762 71.63 -25.34 13.11
CA GLU A 762 70.50 -25.35 12.17
C GLU A 762 70.53 -24.16 11.19
N ARG A 763 71.35 -23.13 11.46
CA ARG A 763 71.40 -21.91 10.66
C ARG A 763 72.33 -22.05 9.45
N PRO A 764 71.88 -21.77 8.22
CA PRO A 764 72.74 -21.85 7.04
C PRO A 764 73.80 -20.73 7.04
N VAL A 765 75.06 -21.08 6.72
CA VAL A 765 76.20 -20.14 6.63
C VAL A 765 75.95 -19.07 5.55
N GLN A 766 75.92 -17.79 5.93
CA GLN A 766 75.72 -16.68 4.98
C GLN A 766 77.03 -16.25 4.29
N ARG A 767 77.04 -16.25 2.94
CA ARG A 767 78.16 -15.71 2.11
C ARG A 767 78.12 -14.19 2.02
N THR A 768 79.28 -13.52 2.08
CA THR A 768 79.38 -12.06 1.92
C THR A 768 78.99 -11.63 0.49
N GLN A 769 78.65 -10.35 0.31
CA GLN A 769 78.34 -9.81 -1.02
C GLN A 769 79.56 -9.81 -1.95
N ASP A 770 80.77 -9.72 -1.41
CA ASP A 770 82.00 -9.73 -2.19
C ASP A 770 82.34 -11.13 -2.69
N ASP A 771 82.14 -12.17 -1.86
CA ASP A 771 82.27 -13.56 -2.30
C ASP A 771 81.32 -13.88 -3.46
N LYS A 772 80.08 -13.38 -3.37
CA LYS A 772 79.08 -13.52 -4.44
C LYS A 772 79.49 -12.76 -5.69
N TRP A 773 80.05 -11.55 -5.57
CA TRP A 773 80.54 -10.79 -6.71
C TRP A 773 81.67 -11.52 -7.43
N MET A 774 82.68 -11.98 -6.70
CA MET A 774 83.84 -12.64 -7.30
C MET A 774 83.46 -13.96 -7.98
N LEU A 775 82.57 -14.75 -7.37
CA LEU A 775 82.07 -15.99 -7.98
C LEU A 775 81.34 -15.73 -9.31
N ASN A 776 80.48 -14.72 -9.35
CA ASN A 776 79.76 -14.38 -10.58
C ASN A 776 80.70 -13.79 -11.65
N LEU A 777 81.70 -13.01 -11.25
CA LEU A 777 82.70 -12.47 -12.17
C LEU A 777 83.59 -13.59 -12.75
N ALA A 778 83.95 -14.59 -11.96
CA ALA A 778 84.67 -15.78 -12.44
C ALA A 778 83.85 -16.53 -13.50
N ALA A 779 82.54 -16.73 -13.28
CA ALA A 779 81.63 -17.30 -14.27
C ALA A 779 81.55 -16.44 -15.54
N ALA A 780 81.50 -15.12 -15.41
CA ALA A 780 81.48 -14.20 -16.55
C ALA A 780 82.77 -14.27 -17.38
N ARG A 781 83.93 -14.35 -16.71
CA ARG A 781 85.24 -14.53 -17.36
C ARG A 781 85.32 -15.86 -18.11
N GLN A 782 84.86 -16.96 -17.51
CA GLN A 782 84.83 -18.27 -18.16
C GLN A 782 83.95 -18.27 -19.40
N PHE A 783 82.74 -17.69 -19.31
CA PHE A 783 81.85 -17.55 -20.46
C PHE A 783 82.48 -16.70 -21.57
N HIS A 784 83.07 -15.56 -21.21
CA HIS A 784 83.73 -14.68 -22.18
C HIS A 784 84.92 -15.34 -22.88
N ALA A 785 85.73 -16.10 -22.13
CA ALA A 785 86.86 -16.83 -22.71
C ALA A 785 86.42 -17.87 -23.74
N ARG A 786 85.23 -18.48 -23.55
CA ARG A 786 84.67 -19.46 -24.47
C ARG A 786 83.97 -18.83 -25.68
N GLU A 787 83.15 -17.81 -25.46
CA GLU A 787 82.24 -17.25 -26.48
C GLU A 787 82.76 -15.95 -27.12
N GLY A 788 83.81 -15.34 -26.58
CA GLY A 788 84.39 -14.07 -27.04
C GLY A 788 83.51 -12.84 -26.80
N HIS A 789 82.37 -12.99 -26.11
CA HIS A 789 81.45 -11.90 -25.80
C HIS A 789 80.68 -12.15 -24.49
N LEU A 790 80.08 -11.11 -23.92
CA LEU A 790 79.24 -11.21 -22.72
C LEU A 790 77.72 -11.18 -22.98
N ARG A 791 77.26 -11.62 -24.16
CA ARG A 791 75.84 -11.75 -24.50
C ARG A 791 75.26 -13.07 -23.97
N VAL A 792 75.10 -13.15 -22.66
CA VAL A 792 74.60 -14.36 -21.99
C VAL A 792 73.06 -14.44 -22.05
N PRO A 793 72.45 -15.54 -22.54
CA PRO A 793 71.00 -15.74 -22.46
C PRO A 793 70.49 -15.73 -21.01
N ARG A 794 69.33 -15.13 -20.74
CA ARG A 794 68.80 -14.92 -19.35
C ARG A 794 68.76 -16.19 -18.49
N LYS A 795 68.47 -17.35 -19.09
CA LYS A 795 68.36 -18.65 -18.40
C LYS A 795 69.68 -19.43 -18.33
N HIS A 796 70.77 -18.89 -18.87
CA HIS A 796 72.06 -19.58 -18.91
C HIS A 796 72.64 -19.76 -17.50
N GLU A 797 73.16 -20.95 -17.26
CA GLU A 797 73.89 -21.33 -16.04
C GLU A 797 75.31 -21.74 -16.43
N GLU A 798 76.31 -21.19 -15.75
CA GLU A 798 77.73 -21.45 -15.98
C GLU A 798 78.28 -22.33 -14.86
N GLN A 799 79.04 -23.36 -15.21
CA GLN A 799 79.59 -24.32 -14.25
C GLN A 799 81.08 -24.02 -14.03
N LEU A 800 81.45 -23.68 -12.79
CA LEU A 800 82.83 -23.41 -12.40
C LEU A 800 83.43 -24.64 -11.69
N VAL A 801 84.61 -25.07 -12.09
CA VAL A 801 85.39 -26.07 -11.33
C VAL A 801 86.17 -25.34 -10.23
N SER A 802 86.04 -25.79 -8.99
CA SER A 802 86.69 -25.21 -7.82
C SER A 802 87.97 -25.99 -7.48
N ASP A 803 89.14 -25.40 -7.73
CA ASP A 803 90.42 -25.89 -7.24
C ASP A 803 90.58 -25.57 -5.75
N GLY A 804 89.78 -26.21 -4.90
CA GLY A 804 90.02 -26.41 -3.47
C GLY A 804 90.27 -25.22 -2.54
N GLY A 805 90.32 -23.95 -2.99
CA GLY A 805 90.81 -22.86 -2.13
C GLY A 805 90.44 -21.42 -2.51
N GLY A 806 89.56 -21.18 -3.49
CA GLY A 806 89.29 -19.81 -3.97
C GLY A 806 87.93 -19.21 -3.58
N PHE A 807 86.93 -20.04 -3.32
CA PHE A 807 85.56 -19.58 -3.08
C PHE A 807 84.92 -20.50 -2.05
N GLY A 808 84.57 -19.97 -0.87
CA GLY A 808 83.90 -20.70 0.21
C GLY A 808 82.50 -21.20 -0.19
N ALA A 809 82.44 -22.18 -1.09
CA ALA A 809 81.24 -22.84 -1.56
C ALA A 809 81.12 -24.23 -0.94
N GLN A 810 79.89 -24.62 -0.58
CA GLN A 810 79.52 -26.03 -0.46
C GLN A 810 79.82 -26.68 -1.82
N VAL A 811 80.86 -27.49 -1.82
CA VAL A 811 81.29 -28.27 -2.98
C VAL A 811 80.25 -29.37 -3.20
N GLY A 812 79.51 -29.31 -4.30
CA GLY A 812 78.77 -30.48 -4.78
C GLY A 812 79.77 -31.59 -5.11
N ALA A 813 79.39 -32.85 -4.94
CA ALA A 813 80.25 -34.01 -5.22
C ALA A 813 80.87 -33.88 -6.63
N GLY A 814 82.18 -33.60 -6.70
CA GLY A 814 82.89 -33.36 -7.96
C GLY A 814 83.52 -31.97 -8.14
N GLY A 815 83.43 -31.05 -7.16
CA GLY A 815 84.17 -29.77 -7.24
C GLY A 815 83.49 -28.67 -8.05
N VAL A 816 82.27 -28.88 -8.57
CA VAL A 816 81.62 -27.96 -9.51
C VAL A 816 80.59 -27.05 -8.82
N VAL A 817 80.66 -25.74 -9.08
CA VAL A 817 79.72 -24.72 -8.62
C VAL A 817 78.91 -24.17 -9.80
N VAL A 818 77.58 -24.29 -9.75
CA VAL A 818 76.69 -23.76 -10.79
C VAL A 818 76.28 -22.31 -10.48
N VAL A 819 76.51 -21.40 -11.42
CA VAL A 819 76.20 -19.98 -11.31
C VAL A 819 75.17 -19.58 -12.36
N LYS A 820 74.04 -18.99 -11.93
CA LYS A 820 72.98 -18.47 -12.84
C LYS A 820 73.40 -17.18 -13.56
N LEU A 821 74.45 -17.29 -14.37
CA LEU A 821 75.16 -16.17 -14.99
C LEU A 821 74.23 -15.28 -15.82
N GLY A 822 73.29 -15.87 -16.57
CA GLY A 822 72.37 -15.11 -17.42
C GLY A 822 71.47 -14.13 -16.67
N THR A 823 70.97 -14.56 -15.51
CA THR A 823 70.13 -13.70 -14.65
C THR A 823 70.97 -12.64 -13.95
N TRP A 824 72.19 -12.97 -13.56
CA TRP A 824 73.12 -12.02 -12.96
C TRP A 824 73.52 -10.91 -13.94
N ILE A 825 73.92 -11.25 -15.17
CA ILE A 825 74.25 -10.27 -16.22
C ILE A 825 73.08 -9.33 -16.53
N ASP A 826 71.86 -9.84 -16.63
CA ASP A 826 70.66 -9.01 -16.84
C ASP A 826 70.42 -8.02 -15.68
N ASN A 827 70.57 -8.50 -14.44
CA ASN A 827 70.40 -7.66 -13.25
C ASN A 827 71.48 -6.59 -13.14
N VAL A 828 72.74 -6.93 -13.48
CA VAL A 828 73.85 -5.97 -13.48
C VAL A 828 73.66 -4.91 -14.56
N ARG A 829 73.20 -5.27 -15.77
CA ARG A 829 72.86 -4.30 -16.83
C ARG A 829 71.79 -3.29 -16.37
N LYS A 830 70.74 -3.76 -15.71
CA LYS A 830 69.67 -2.88 -15.18
C LYS A 830 70.16 -1.94 -14.08
N ARG A 831 71.21 -2.33 -13.36
CA ARG A 831 71.76 -1.57 -12.23
C ARG A 831 73.07 -0.85 -12.58
N ALA A 832 73.36 -0.66 -13.87
CA ALA A 832 74.60 -0.05 -14.36
C ALA A 832 74.96 1.28 -13.69
N GLY A 833 73.96 2.13 -13.42
CA GLY A 833 74.16 3.44 -12.78
C GLY A 833 74.46 3.39 -11.28
N LYS A 834 74.36 2.23 -10.63
CA LYS A 834 74.63 2.03 -9.18
C LYS A 834 75.86 1.16 -8.91
N LEU A 835 76.58 0.76 -9.96
CA LEU A 835 77.76 -0.09 -9.83
C LEU A 835 78.99 0.76 -9.47
N PRO A 836 79.82 0.33 -8.51
CA PRO A 836 81.13 0.95 -8.28
C PRO A 836 81.96 0.97 -9.57
N GLU A 837 82.72 2.05 -9.78
CA GLU A 837 83.48 2.27 -11.01
C GLU A 837 84.44 1.12 -11.33
N GLN A 838 85.10 0.57 -10.31
CA GLN A 838 85.98 -0.60 -10.45
C GLN A 838 85.25 -1.85 -10.98
N ARG A 839 84.07 -2.16 -10.43
CA ARG A 839 83.24 -3.31 -10.84
C ARG A 839 82.69 -3.15 -12.26
N ARG A 840 82.44 -1.90 -12.66
CA ARG A 840 81.99 -1.57 -14.02
C ARG A 840 83.13 -1.79 -15.01
N ALA A 841 84.32 -1.30 -14.68
CA ALA A 841 85.53 -1.50 -15.47
C ALA A 841 85.87 -2.99 -15.66
N GLU A 842 85.71 -3.83 -14.62
CA GLU A 842 85.91 -5.29 -14.71
C GLU A 842 85.01 -5.95 -15.75
N LEU A 843 83.76 -5.49 -15.89
CA LEU A 843 82.81 -6.02 -16.87
C LEU A 843 82.98 -5.38 -18.24
N ASP A 844 83.39 -4.11 -18.32
CA ASP A 844 83.73 -3.42 -19.56
C ASP A 844 84.90 -4.11 -20.28
N GLN A 845 85.92 -4.55 -19.54
CA GLN A 845 87.03 -5.33 -20.07
C GLN A 845 86.59 -6.66 -20.71
N LEU A 846 85.46 -7.21 -20.29
CA LEU A 846 84.87 -8.43 -20.83
C LEU A 846 83.82 -8.14 -21.93
N GLY A 847 83.82 -6.93 -22.50
CA GLY A 847 82.94 -6.57 -23.60
C GLY A 847 81.46 -6.45 -23.20
N MET A 848 81.18 -6.07 -21.95
CA MET A 848 79.81 -5.88 -21.46
C MET A 848 79.08 -4.80 -22.25
N GLN A 849 77.90 -5.16 -22.77
CA GLN A 849 77.00 -4.21 -23.42
C GLN A 849 75.98 -3.67 -22.41
N TRP A 850 76.12 -2.40 -22.04
CA TRP A 850 75.17 -1.70 -21.19
C TRP A 850 73.93 -1.31 -21.99
N ALA A 851 72.76 -1.32 -21.35
CA ALA A 851 71.54 -0.83 -21.98
C ALA A 851 71.64 0.70 -22.20
N ALA A 852 71.33 1.18 -23.40
CA ALA A 852 71.33 2.61 -23.73
C ALA A 852 70.30 3.35 -22.85
N GLY A 853 70.73 4.42 -22.18
CA GLY A 853 69.91 5.15 -21.21
C GLY A 853 68.69 5.80 -21.86
N THR A 854 67.51 5.52 -21.31
CA THR A 854 66.29 6.29 -21.53
C THR A 854 66.47 7.67 -20.88
N ALA A 855 66.80 8.66 -21.72
CA ALA A 855 66.71 10.07 -21.37
C ALA A 855 65.27 10.45 -20.97
N GLY A 856 65.19 11.42 -20.05
CA GLY A 856 64.02 11.75 -19.23
C GLY A 856 62.68 11.96 -19.94
N ARG A 857 61.62 11.57 -19.23
CA ARG A 857 60.42 12.40 -19.08
C ARG A 857 60.16 12.59 -17.59
N SER A 858 60.49 13.78 -17.11
CA SER A 858 60.21 14.28 -15.78
C SER A 858 58.94 15.14 -15.80
N ARG A 859 58.12 14.92 -14.77
CA ARG A 859 57.01 15.71 -14.22
C ARG A 859 55.74 15.81 -15.05
#